data_AF-A0A812VGK2-F1
#
_entry.id   AF-A0A812VGK2-F1
#
_cell.length_a   1.000
_cell.length_b   1.000
_cell.length_c   1.000
_cell.angle_alpha   90.00
_cell.angle_beta   90.00
_cell.angle_gamma   90.00
#
_symmetry.space_group_name_H-M   'P 1'
#
loop_
_entity.id
_entity.type
_entity.pdbx_description
1 polymer ?
#
loop_
_entity_poly.entity_id
_entity_poly.type
_entity_poly.pdbx_seq_one_letter_code
_entity_poly.pdbx_strand_id
1 'polypeptide(L)'
;MPVLASGAAASAAATAAATGAFTYNRANYLFDAGLRFSRYTAGYNFAMAQATQYRQDIRDLTALTVTKMDTYHVIGVIFFVLNFQLIMAGRLGVHGPSPPGYIMGIYWVCSTSALMFLCVLIWFTLHASARATAGMAHMLTRSVRLPIPTPKQLDKARRTGNMFEKQRVTDVFRVPFVVPAPKEPSAEEGADPAKKNAAPPQGKSGTQRRMPKWYQDETKDLHSSKGGAPAATRGANPEHFELYRGLQQEWAVHDCYARIGILYFFSHWITAAAIYTQCHCFGELRAIWPAWSASTVFCVAHWCMLKLDIQEESDSKFLAQIPIENAVPFTPILLVAAMSLDYSVLVPNDGWIALIYVIAWVAYIIHFVWALRLFELAMPHPQADPPEVAGKPWTPGEWWLPRAFASTVYIVAPPKQLEPGNVCLQQEMKAAKGGKGATVPQKKARESGPMLYPWKLFRGAILTNISLWIFIMFGRVFDQVHGERQLLKQEGRVMRWPSHMQPWTTPWTRNGTRNEWAHTGGSDRRLMDQPYFVRQDEKVSAVAERLAASLGALAEALEEREEVSSHAPGFHGGVATFAEDLLRPLSHEGHGALIHLPKEVSVKLSTKIHSKFILEGLQTLGSVLGASWTPRGLLVATDSGAVAECGGLPDQGRWPCQQVADRLPFGRLSAAAAVRLPGGSFRAAVSAQGEDEVVVLEADFHGKSWTPAGEVRLPHEKMSHRFSFDAQGDELLASSHHGALKWRLGDLK
;
A
#
# COMPACT_ATOMS: atom_id res chain seq x y z
N MET A 1 -109.97 -52.38 -26.12
CA MET A 1 -108.55 -52.14 -26.49
C MET A 1 -108.09 -50.70 -26.19
N PRO A 2 -107.95 -50.23 -24.92
CA PRO A 2 -107.29 -48.94 -24.63
C PRO A 2 -105.89 -49.07 -23.98
N VAL A 3 -105.41 -50.29 -23.71
CA VAL A 3 -104.14 -50.51 -22.97
C VAL A 3 -102.88 -50.46 -23.86
N LEU A 4 -103.02 -50.59 -25.19
CA LEU A 4 -101.87 -50.59 -26.12
C LEU A 4 -101.41 -49.18 -26.56
N ALA A 5 -102.30 -48.19 -26.56
CA ALA A 5 -101.96 -46.82 -26.98
C ALA A 5 -101.23 -46.01 -25.89
N SER A 6 -101.53 -46.27 -24.61
CA SER A 6 -100.84 -45.65 -23.48
C SER A 6 -99.39 -46.15 -23.32
N GLY A 7 -99.13 -47.42 -23.68
CA GLY A 7 -97.78 -47.99 -23.69
C GLY A 7 -96.85 -47.39 -24.74
N ALA A 8 -97.37 -47.05 -25.93
CA ALA A 8 -96.60 -46.44 -27.01
C ALA A 8 -96.28 -44.95 -26.76
N ALA A 9 -97.22 -44.20 -26.18
CA ALA A 9 -96.98 -42.80 -25.80
C ALA A 9 -96.00 -42.70 -24.61
N ALA A 10 -96.13 -43.59 -23.61
CA ALA A 10 -95.20 -43.67 -22.49
C ALA A 10 -93.80 -44.12 -22.92
N SER A 11 -93.68 -45.06 -23.86
CA SER A 11 -92.38 -45.49 -24.39
C SER A 11 -91.72 -44.42 -25.26
N ALA A 12 -92.48 -43.66 -26.06
CA ALA A 12 -91.97 -42.52 -26.82
C ALA A 12 -91.48 -41.39 -25.92
N ALA A 13 -92.24 -41.04 -24.87
CA ALA A 13 -91.84 -40.04 -23.87
C ALA A 13 -90.60 -40.50 -23.07
N ALA A 14 -90.54 -41.76 -22.67
CA ALA A 14 -89.37 -42.33 -21.99
C ALA A 14 -88.13 -42.35 -22.89
N THR A 15 -88.29 -42.65 -24.19
CA THR A 15 -87.19 -42.64 -25.17
C THR A 15 -86.69 -41.21 -25.43
N ALA A 16 -87.60 -40.23 -25.55
CA ALA A 16 -87.24 -38.82 -25.69
C ALA A 16 -86.51 -38.27 -24.44
N ALA A 17 -87.00 -38.61 -23.25
CA ALA A 17 -86.36 -38.24 -21.98
C ALA A 17 -84.99 -38.92 -21.80
N ALA A 18 -84.86 -40.21 -22.15
CA ALA A 18 -83.59 -40.93 -22.11
C ALA A 18 -82.58 -40.38 -23.13
N THR A 19 -83.03 -40.04 -24.34
CA THR A 19 -82.19 -39.44 -25.38
C THR A 19 -81.74 -38.03 -24.97
N GLY A 20 -82.64 -37.21 -24.42
CA GLY A 20 -82.31 -35.87 -23.90
C GLY A 20 -81.34 -35.91 -22.71
N ALA A 21 -81.53 -36.85 -21.77
CA ALA A 21 -80.61 -37.06 -20.66
C ALA A 21 -79.22 -37.53 -21.16
N PHE A 22 -79.19 -38.45 -22.12
CA PHE A 22 -77.95 -38.94 -22.73
C PHE A 22 -77.17 -37.82 -23.44
N THR A 23 -77.83 -37.03 -24.29
CA THR A 23 -77.18 -35.94 -25.04
C THR A 23 -76.68 -34.85 -24.10
N TYR A 24 -77.46 -34.48 -23.07
CA TYR A 24 -77.02 -33.54 -22.05
C TYR A 24 -75.80 -34.05 -21.28
N ASN A 25 -75.84 -35.28 -20.75
CA ASN A 25 -74.73 -35.83 -19.98
C ASN A 25 -73.46 -36.00 -20.82
N ARG A 26 -73.61 -36.38 -22.10
CA ARG A 26 -72.50 -36.44 -23.06
C ARG A 26 -71.91 -35.05 -23.32
N ALA A 27 -72.75 -34.03 -23.54
CA ALA A 27 -72.29 -32.66 -23.75
C ALA A 27 -71.58 -32.11 -22.50
N ASN A 28 -72.14 -32.33 -21.32
CA ASN A 28 -71.53 -31.94 -20.04
C ASN A 28 -70.20 -32.66 -19.80
N TYR A 29 -70.14 -33.96 -20.09
CA TYR A 29 -68.89 -34.72 -20.00
C TYR A 29 -67.80 -34.21 -20.93
N LEU A 30 -68.15 -33.84 -22.17
CA LEU A 30 -67.21 -33.28 -23.15
C LEU A 30 -66.73 -31.89 -22.73
N PHE A 31 -67.62 -31.05 -22.19
CA PHE A 31 -67.26 -29.76 -21.60
C PHE A 31 -66.27 -29.94 -20.44
N ASP A 32 -66.58 -30.83 -19.50
CA ASP A 32 -65.70 -31.18 -18.38
C ASP A 32 -64.40 -31.87 -18.83
N ALA A 33 -64.40 -32.61 -19.94
CA ALA A 33 -63.19 -33.19 -20.51
C ALA A 33 -62.21 -32.10 -20.96
N GLY A 34 -62.72 -31.01 -21.54
CA GLY A 34 -61.93 -29.83 -21.88
C GLY A 34 -61.33 -29.15 -20.64
N LEU A 35 -62.13 -28.95 -19.59
CA LEU A 35 -61.67 -28.38 -18.33
C LEU A 35 -60.63 -29.27 -17.63
N ARG A 36 -60.79 -30.60 -17.66
CA ARG A 36 -59.82 -31.56 -17.10
C ARG A 36 -58.49 -31.54 -17.84
N PHE A 37 -58.53 -31.50 -19.17
CA PHE A 37 -57.32 -31.33 -19.96
C PHE A 37 -56.64 -29.99 -19.64
N SER A 38 -57.42 -28.91 -19.47
CA SER A 38 -56.92 -27.59 -19.06
C SER A 38 -56.27 -27.62 -17.67
N ARG A 39 -56.88 -28.28 -16.67
CA ARG A 39 -56.26 -28.47 -15.34
C ARG A 39 -54.96 -29.28 -15.42
N TYR A 40 -54.96 -30.33 -16.24
CA TYR A 40 -53.77 -31.16 -16.46
C TYR A 40 -52.63 -30.34 -17.08
N THR A 41 -52.90 -29.58 -18.15
CA THR A 41 -51.89 -28.72 -18.78
C THR A 41 -51.45 -27.58 -17.85
N ALA A 42 -52.36 -27.02 -17.05
CA ALA A 42 -52.03 -26.01 -16.04
C ALA A 42 -51.00 -26.54 -15.03
N GLY A 43 -51.14 -27.76 -14.52
CA GLY A 43 -50.16 -28.37 -13.62
C GLY A 43 -48.75 -28.48 -14.23
N TYR A 44 -48.65 -28.88 -15.50
CA TYR A 44 -47.37 -28.90 -16.22
C TYR A 44 -46.83 -27.49 -16.50
N ASN A 45 -47.71 -26.52 -16.80
CA ASN A 45 -47.31 -25.13 -16.99
C ASN A 45 -46.72 -24.55 -15.69
N PHE A 46 -47.34 -24.80 -14.53
CA PHE A 46 -46.79 -24.38 -13.23
C PHE A 46 -45.47 -25.09 -12.91
N ALA A 47 -45.35 -26.39 -13.20
CA ALA A 47 -44.10 -27.12 -13.00
C ALA A 47 -42.96 -26.64 -13.93
N MET A 48 -43.29 -26.25 -15.16
CA MET A 48 -42.35 -25.66 -16.10
C MET A 48 -41.94 -24.25 -15.66
N ALA A 49 -42.89 -23.44 -15.18
CA ALA A 49 -42.61 -22.12 -14.60
C ALA A 49 -41.68 -22.23 -13.38
N GLN A 50 -41.97 -23.16 -12.47
CA GLN A 50 -41.11 -23.46 -11.32
C GLN A 50 -39.71 -23.94 -11.76
N ALA A 51 -39.61 -24.78 -12.81
CA ALA A 51 -38.33 -25.19 -13.37
C ALA A 51 -37.51 -24.02 -13.93
N THR A 52 -38.18 -23.06 -14.57
CA THR A 52 -37.56 -21.84 -15.07
C THR A 52 -37.06 -20.97 -13.93
N GLN A 53 -37.83 -20.82 -12.86
CA GLN A 53 -37.41 -20.11 -11.65
C GLN A 53 -36.15 -20.75 -11.04
N TYR A 54 -36.11 -22.08 -10.89
CA TYR A 54 -34.91 -22.77 -10.39
C TYR A 54 -33.67 -22.56 -11.26
N ARG A 55 -33.84 -22.52 -12.59
CA ARG A 55 -32.72 -22.22 -13.50
C ARG A 55 -32.25 -20.77 -13.35
N GLN A 56 -33.16 -19.86 -13.00
CA GLN A 56 -32.82 -18.48 -12.73
C GLN A 56 -32.11 -18.34 -11.37
N ASP A 57 -32.62 -18.98 -10.32
CA ASP A 57 -31.99 -18.99 -8.99
C ASP A 57 -30.55 -19.49 -9.06
N ILE A 58 -30.28 -20.56 -9.82
CA ILE A 58 -28.92 -21.08 -10.04
C ILE A 58 -28.01 -20.03 -10.67
N ARG A 59 -28.52 -19.29 -11.66
CA ARG A 59 -27.75 -18.22 -12.31
C ARG A 59 -27.49 -17.08 -11.35
N ASP A 60 -28.49 -16.65 -10.60
CA ASP A 60 -28.39 -15.50 -9.71
C ASP A 60 -27.46 -15.78 -8.51
N LEU A 61 -27.60 -16.96 -7.88
CA LEU A 61 -26.71 -17.39 -6.80
C LEU A 61 -25.25 -17.53 -7.25
N THR A 62 -25.04 -18.07 -8.45
CA THR A 62 -23.68 -18.22 -9.01
C THR A 62 -23.13 -16.87 -9.44
N ALA A 63 -23.93 -16.02 -10.08
CA ALA A 63 -23.55 -14.68 -10.50
C ALA A 63 -23.11 -13.83 -9.31
N LEU A 64 -23.79 -13.93 -8.16
CA LEU A 64 -23.37 -13.27 -6.92
C LEU A 64 -21.94 -13.65 -6.52
N THR A 65 -21.59 -14.94 -6.61
CA THR A 65 -20.23 -15.42 -6.32
C THR A 65 -19.23 -14.90 -7.35
N VAL A 66 -19.54 -15.03 -8.64
CA VAL A 66 -18.66 -14.62 -9.75
C VAL A 66 -18.39 -13.12 -9.69
N THR A 67 -19.42 -12.28 -9.62
CA THR A 67 -19.29 -10.82 -9.55
C THR A 67 -18.46 -10.40 -8.33
N LYS A 68 -18.69 -11.01 -7.17
CA LYS A 68 -17.89 -10.74 -5.96
C LYS A 68 -16.43 -11.13 -6.14
N MET A 69 -16.15 -12.33 -6.63
CA MET A 69 -14.79 -12.83 -6.82
C MET A 69 -14.02 -12.04 -7.89
N ASP A 70 -14.68 -11.69 -8.99
CA ASP A 70 -14.08 -10.88 -10.06
C ASP A 70 -13.75 -9.47 -9.55
N THR A 71 -14.62 -8.88 -8.71
CA THR A 71 -14.35 -7.58 -8.06
C THR A 71 -13.11 -7.67 -7.16
N TYR A 72 -13.01 -8.72 -6.35
CA TYR A 72 -11.85 -8.95 -5.50
C TYR A 72 -10.59 -9.22 -6.31
N HIS A 73 -10.70 -9.90 -7.44
CA HIS A 73 -9.58 -10.15 -8.35
C HIS A 73 -9.05 -8.85 -8.94
N VAL A 74 -9.92 -7.96 -9.43
CA VAL A 74 -9.55 -6.64 -9.97
C VAL A 74 -8.84 -5.80 -8.90
N ILE A 75 -9.40 -5.73 -7.69
CA ILE A 75 -8.77 -5.03 -6.56
C ILE A 75 -7.40 -5.65 -6.26
N GLY A 76 -7.32 -6.98 -6.23
CA GLY A 76 -6.06 -7.69 -6.00
C GLY A 76 -4.98 -7.34 -7.01
N VAL A 77 -5.30 -7.28 -8.31
CA VAL A 77 -4.35 -6.92 -9.38
C VAL A 77 -3.88 -5.46 -9.27
N ILE A 78 -4.78 -4.52 -8.96
CA ILE A 78 -4.41 -3.11 -8.75
C ILE A 78 -3.42 -2.99 -7.58
N PHE A 79 -3.76 -3.60 -6.45
CA PHE A 79 -2.90 -3.57 -5.28
C PHE A 79 -1.60 -4.37 -5.46
N PHE A 80 -1.56 -5.32 -6.40
CA PHE A 80 -0.33 -6.04 -6.73
C PHE A 80 0.71 -5.09 -7.31
N VAL A 81 0.28 -4.22 -8.23
CA VAL A 81 1.14 -3.17 -8.79
C VAL A 81 1.55 -2.17 -7.70
N LEU A 82 0.61 -1.71 -6.87
CA LEU A 82 0.91 -0.74 -5.80
C LEU A 82 1.87 -1.30 -4.74
N ASN A 83 1.70 -2.55 -4.33
CA ASN A 83 2.59 -3.20 -3.37
C ASN A 83 3.98 -3.46 -3.98
N PHE A 84 4.05 -3.84 -5.26
CA PHE A 84 5.33 -3.97 -5.97
C PHE A 84 6.04 -2.63 -6.11
N GLN A 85 5.30 -1.54 -6.36
CA GLN A 85 5.84 -0.18 -6.35
C GLN A 85 6.35 0.21 -4.97
N LEU A 86 5.62 -0.12 -3.90
CA LEU A 86 6.08 0.10 -2.52
C LEU A 86 7.42 -0.62 -2.26
N ILE A 87 7.58 -1.84 -2.78
CA ILE A 87 8.83 -2.63 -2.67
C ILE A 87 9.98 -2.08 -3.52
N MET A 88 9.74 -1.75 -4.80
CA MET A 88 10.80 -1.47 -5.78
C MET A 88 11.10 0.02 -5.96
N ALA A 89 10.04 0.84 -6.02
CA ALA A 89 10.12 2.28 -6.24
C ALA A 89 10.11 3.06 -4.92
N GLY A 90 9.52 2.49 -3.85
CA GLY A 90 9.55 3.01 -2.49
C GLY A 90 10.93 2.90 -1.83
N ARG A 91 11.97 3.41 -2.50
CA ARG A 91 13.34 3.43 -1.99
C ARG A 91 13.43 4.43 -0.86
N LEU A 92 13.39 3.93 0.36
CA LEU A 92 13.61 4.76 1.53
C LEU A 92 15.10 5.16 1.63
N GLY A 93 15.37 6.46 1.70
CA GLY A 93 16.73 7.00 1.86
C GLY A 93 17.50 7.29 0.56
N VAL A 94 16.81 7.57 -0.57
CA VAL A 94 17.49 8.02 -1.81
C VAL A 94 17.98 9.46 -1.69
N HIS A 95 17.20 10.30 -0.99
CA HIS A 95 17.48 11.73 -0.81
C HIS A 95 17.77 12.12 0.65
N GLY A 96 17.61 11.18 1.58
CA GLY A 96 17.77 11.38 3.03
C GLY A 96 18.60 10.26 3.69
N PRO A 97 18.96 10.43 4.99
CA PRO A 97 19.64 9.39 5.74
C PRO A 97 18.84 8.10 5.73
N SER A 98 19.51 6.95 5.62
CA SER A 98 18.82 5.66 5.58
C SER A 98 18.00 5.46 6.86
N PRO A 99 16.74 4.97 6.77
CA PRO A 99 15.91 4.80 7.96
C PRO A 99 16.47 3.78 8.94
N PRO A 100 15.94 3.77 10.19
CA PRO A 100 16.41 2.85 11.19
C PRO A 100 16.34 1.38 10.89
N GLY A 101 17.39 0.64 11.27
CA GLY A 101 17.44 -0.81 11.05
C GLY A 101 16.22 -1.47 11.68
N TYR A 102 15.92 -1.12 12.92
CA TYR A 102 14.78 -1.67 13.66
C TYR A 102 13.44 -1.48 12.93
N ILE A 103 13.20 -0.35 12.27
CA ILE A 103 11.94 -0.10 11.56
C ILE A 103 11.91 -0.76 10.18
N MET A 104 13.07 -0.83 9.51
CA MET A 104 13.19 -1.45 8.19
C MET A 104 12.87 -2.95 8.21
N GLY A 105 13.22 -3.67 9.28
CA GLY A 105 12.87 -5.09 9.40
C GLY A 105 11.36 -5.31 9.45
N ILE A 106 10.65 -4.50 10.24
CA ILE A 106 9.17 -4.53 10.33
C ILE A 106 8.55 -4.18 8.97
N TYR A 107 9.03 -3.10 8.34
CA TYR A 107 8.57 -2.67 7.01
C TYR A 107 8.65 -3.80 5.98
N TRP A 108 9.83 -4.44 5.86
CA TRP A 108 10.06 -5.47 4.85
C TRP A 108 9.24 -6.74 5.11
N VAL A 109 9.12 -7.18 6.36
CA VAL A 109 8.29 -8.35 6.69
C VAL A 109 6.82 -8.05 6.43
N CYS A 110 6.31 -6.87 6.80
CA CYS A 110 4.95 -6.46 6.48
C CYS A 110 4.71 -6.38 4.97
N SER A 111 5.60 -5.73 4.22
CA SER A 111 5.44 -5.54 2.78
C SER A 111 5.47 -6.86 1.99
N THR A 112 6.42 -7.74 2.32
CA THR A 112 6.53 -9.07 1.68
C THR A 112 5.42 -10.04 2.11
N SER A 113 4.95 -9.94 3.35
CA SER A 113 3.79 -10.71 3.81
C SER A 113 2.50 -10.25 3.12
N ALA A 114 2.34 -8.94 2.92
CA ALA A 114 1.25 -8.39 2.13
C ALA A 114 1.27 -8.98 0.70
N LEU A 115 2.43 -8.97 0.03
CA LEU A 115 2.58 -9.57 -1.31
C LEU A 115 2.17 -11.05 -1.34
N MET A 116 2.61 -11.84 -0.35
CA MET A 116 2.28 -13.25 -0.26
C MET A 116 0.77 -13.48 -0.12
N PHE A 117 0.10 -12.79 0.82
CA PHE A 117 -1.35 -12.91 1.00
C PHE A 117 -2.14 -12.41 -0.23
N LEU A 118 -1.60 -11.41 -0.93
CA LEU A 118 -2.16 -10.90 -2.17
C LEU A 118 -2.08 -11.92 -3.33
N CYS A 119 -0.95 -12.62 -3.47
CA CYS A 119 -0.82 -13.70 -4.46
C CYS A 119 -1.83 -14.83 -4.19
N VAL A 120 -1.98 -15.23 -2.91
CA VAL A 120 -2.93 -16.26 -2.51
C VAL A 120 -4.38 -15.80 -2.76
N LEU A 121 -4.69 -14.53 -2.46
CA LEU A 121 -5.98 -13.91 -2.77
C LEU A 121 -6.32 -13.99 -4.27
N ILE A 122 -5.43 -13.51 -5.13
CA ILE A 122 -5.62 -13.50 -6.59
C ILE A 122 -5.87 -14.92 -7.12
N TRP A 123 -5.13 -15.89 -6.58
CA TRP A 123 -5.27 -17.29 -6.94
C TRP A 123 -6.63 -17.88 -6.52
N PHE A 124 -7.08 -17.59 -5.30
CA PHE A 124 -8.37 -18.08 -4.80
C PHE A 124 -9.58 -17.44 -5.47
N THR A 125 -9.54 -16.13 -5.76
CA THR A 125 -10.63 -15.47 -6.49
C THR A 125 -10.81 -16.05 -7.89
N LEU A 126 -9.69 -16.31 -8.59
CA LEU A 126 -9.70 -16.96 -9.90
C LEU A 126 -10.33 -18.36 -9.82
N HIS A 127 -9.90 -19.18 -8.86
CA HIS A 127 -10.44 -20.54 -8.70
C HIS A 127 -11.90 -20.55 -8.29
N ALA A 128 -12.32 -19.66 -7.39
CA ALA A 128 -13.71 -19.56 -6.95
C ALA A 128 -14.63 -19.17 -8.13
N SER A 129 -14.26 -18.13 -8.89
CA SER A 129 -15.03 -17.66 -10.06
C SER A 129 -15.11 -18.72 -11.16
N ALA A 130 -13.99 -19.36 -11.51
CA ALA A 130 -13.95 -20.40 -12.53
C ALA A 130 -14.75 -21.66 -12.13
N ARG A 131 -14.64 -22.09 -10.87
CA ARG A 131 -15.38 -23.26 -10.34
C ARG A 131 -16.88 -22.98 -10.26
N ALA A 132 -17.29 -21.79 -9.81
CA ALA A 132 -18.68 -21.38 -9.77
C ALA A 132 -19.30 -21.39 -11.19
N THR A 133 -18.60 -20.80 -12.16
CA THR A 133 -19.07 -20.75 -13.56
C THR A 133 -19.17 -22.15 -14.18
N ALA A 134 -18.16 -23.01 -13.99
CA ALA A 134 -18.18 -24.38 -14.47
C ALA A 134 -19.28 -25.22 -13.79
N GLY A 135 -19.46 -25.03 -12.49
CA GLY A 135 -20.50 -25.69 -11.70
C GLY A 135 -21.90 -25.32 -12.17
N MET A 136 -22.17 -24.03 -12.38
CA MET A 136 -23.44 -23.55 -12.94
C MET A 136 -23.72 -24.18 -14.30
N ALA A 137 -22.73 -24.17 -15.21
CA ALA A 137 -22.88 -24.78 -16.53
C ALA A 137 -23.17 -26.29 -16.42
N HIS A 138 -22.48 -26.99 -15.53
CA HIS A 138 -22.73 -28.42 -15.25
C HIS A 138 -24.15 -28.65 -14.76
N MET A 139 -24.63 -27.83 -13.82
CA MET A 139 -25.97 -27.98 -13.24
C MET A 139 -27.08 -27.69 -14.25
N LEU A 140 -26.94 -26.62 -15.03
CA LEU A 140 -27.93 -26.20 -16.04
C LEU A 140 -28.04 -27.15 -17.23
N THR A 141 -26.99 -27.92 -17.53
CA THR A 141 -26.94 -28.85 -18.68
C THR A 141 -27.28 -30.30 -18.30
N ARG A 142 -26.89 -30.74 -17.09
CA ARG A 142 -27.01 -32.14 -16.67
C ARG A 142 -28.06 -32.40 -15.58
N SER A 143 -28.27 -31.46 -14.65
CA SER A 143 -29.12 -31.68 -13.48
C SER A 143 -30.51 -31.06 -13.63
N VAL A 144 -30.61 -29.79 -14.00
CA VAL A 144 -31.87 -29.04 -14.03
C VAL A 144 -32.40 -28.96 -15.45
N ARG A 145 -33.14 -30.00 -15.86
CA ARG A 145 -33.84 -30.07 -17.15
C ARG A 145 -35.33 -29.78 -16.98
N LEU A 146 -35.94 -29.24 -18.03
CA LEU A 146 -37.38 -28.96 -18.04
C LEU A 146 -38.19 -30.27 -17.95
N PRO A 147 -39.27 -30.30 -17.15
CA PRO A 147 -40.16 -31.44 -17.07
C PRO A 147 -41.04 -31.53 -18.32
N ILE A 148 -40.51 -32.12 -19.39
CA ILE A 148 -41.27 -32.33 -20.63
C ILE A 148 -42.22 -33.53 -20.45
N PRO A 149 -43.54 -33.37 -20.72
CA PRO A 149 -44.47 -34.49 -20.67
C PRO A 149 -44.11 -35.53 -21.72
N THR A 150 -44.06 -36.80 -21.32
CA THR A 150 -43.81 -37.92 -22.23
C THR A 150 -45.04 -38.18 -23.12
N PRO A 151 -44.88 -38.79 -24.32
CA PRO A 151 -46.01 -39.16 -25.17
C PRO A 151 -47.06 -40.01 -24.43
N LYS A 152 -46.62 -40.94 -23.57
CA LYS A 152 -47.52 -41.75 -22.73
C LYS A 152 -48.37 -40.92 -21.76
N GLN A 153 -47.81 -39.82 -21.24
CA GLN A 153 -48.52 -38.90 -20.35
C GLN A 153 -49.53 -38.05 -21.14
N LEU A 154 -49.17 -37.60 -22.34
CA LEU A 154 -50.09 -36.92 -23.26
C LEU A 154 -51.23 -37.86 -23.70
N ASP A 155 -50.93 -39.13 -23.99
CA ASP A 155 -51.91 -40.15 -24.34
C ASP A 155 -52.84 -40.49 -23.16
N LYS A 156 -52.33 -40.49 -21.92
CA LYS A 156 -53.16 -40.62 -20.72
C LYS A 156 -54.14 -39.45 -20.62
N ALA A 157 -53.69 -38.23 -20.87
CA ALA A 157 -54.55 -37.05 -20.90
C ALA A 157 -55.59 -37.11 -22.04
N ARG A 158 -55.21 -37.66 -23.21
CA ARG A 158 -56.10 -37.86 -24.36
C ARG A 158 -57.18 -38.93 -24.13
N ARG A 159 -56.87 -40.00 -23.37
CA ARG A 159 -57.82 -41.08 -23.00
C ARG A 159 -59.02 -40.62 -22.16
N THR A 160 -59.00 -39.37 -21.67
CA THR A 160 -60.10 -38.78 -20.90
C THR A 160 -61.41 -38.73 -21.71
N GLY A 161 -61.37 -38.57 -23.05
CA GLY A 161 -62.57 -38.65 -23.89
C GLY A 161 -63.23 -40.04 -23.89
N ASN A 162 -62.42 -41.08 -24.08
CA ASN A 162 -62.89 -42.48 -24.15
C ASN A 162 -63.37 -43.03 -22.79
N MET A 163 -63.16 -42.30 -21.69
CA MET A 163 -63.64 -42.68 -20.36
C MET A 163 -65.16 -42.48 -20.21
N PHE A 164 -65.83 -41.73 -21.10
CA PHE A 164 -67.29 -41.65 -21.13
C PHE A 164 -67.93 -43.02 -21.36
N GLU A 165 -67.37 -43.79 -22.30
CA GLU A 165 -67.84 -45.13 -22.65
C GLU A 165 -67.64 -46.15 -21.53
N LYS A 166 -66.77 -45.84 -20.56
CA LYS A 166 -66.49 -46.68 -19.39
C LYS A 166 -67.34 -46.30 -18.17
N GLN A 167 -68.24 -45.31 -18.31
CA GLN A 167 -69.15 -44.92 -17.25
C GLN A 167 -70.25 -45.98 -17.05
N ARG A 168 -70.84 -45.98 -15.86
CA ARG A 168 -72.00 -46.84 -15.59
C ARG A 168 -73.17 -46.33 -16.41
N VAL A 169 -73.97 -47.23 -16.97
CA VAL A 169 -75.17 -46.90 -17.74
C VAL A 169 -76.11 -45.96 -16.96
N THR A 170 -76.20 -46.13 -15.64
CA THR A 170 -76.98 -45.25 -14.75
C THR A 170 -76.48 -43.80 -14.68
N ASP A 171 -75.18 -43.58 -14.87
CA ASP A 171 -74.58 -42.24 -14.84
C ASP A 171 -74.73 -41.54 -16.22
N VAL A 172 -74.72 -42.34 -17.28
CA VAL A 172 -74.89 -41.91 -18.68
C VAL A 172 -76.30 -41.38 -18.95
N PHE A 173 -77.33 -41.96 -18.31
CA PHE A 173 -78.74 -41.57 -18.45
C PHE A 173 -79.29 -40.75 -17.28
N ARG A 174 -78.44 -40.13 -16.46
CA ARG A 174 -78.87 -39.30 -15.33
C ARG A 174 -79.68 -38.07 -15.78
N VAL A 175 -80.79 -37.79 -15.12
CA VAL A 175 -81.56 -36.55 -15.36
C VAL A 175 -80.99 -35.40 -14.52
N PRO A 176 -80.63 -34.25 -15.12
CA PRO A 176 -80.07 -33.10 -14.40
C PRO A 176 -81.08 -32.49 -13.42
N PHE A 177 -80.59 -32.03 -12.26
CA PHE A 177 -81.35 -31.31 -11.21
C PHE A 177 -82.52 -32.06 -10.53
N VAL A 178 -83.11 -33.08 -11.15
CA VAL A 178 -84.11 -33.99 -10.54
C VAL A 178 -83.43 -35.01 -9.61
N VAL A 179 -82.19 -35.41 -9.95
CA VAL A 179 -81.32 -36.20 -9.08
C VAL A 179 -80.39 -35.23 -8.34
N PRO A 180 -80.60 -34.97 -7.04
CA PRO A 180 -79.98 -33.87 -6.30
C PRO A 180 -78.45 -33.95 -6.32
N ALA A 181 -77.79 -32.80 -6.50
CA ALA A 181 -76.33 -32.69 -6.41
C ALA A 181 -75.86 -32.90 -4.95
N PRO A 182 -74.78 -33.68 -4.70
CA PRO A 182 -74.28 -33.91 -3.36
C PRO A 182 -73.44 -32.72 -2.84
N LYS A 183 -73.45 -32.57 -1.52
CA LYS A 183 -72.54 -31.72 -0.74
C LYS A 183 -71.14 -32.34 -0.78
N GLU A 184 -70.09 -31.52 -0.94
CA GLU A 184 -68.71 -32.00 -0.90
C GLU A 184 -68.42 -32.77 0.41
N PRO A 185 -67.70 -33.89 0.37
CA PRO A 185 -67.22 -34.53 1.60
C PRO A 185 -66.25 -33.56 2.28
N SER A 186 -66.54 -33.21 3.54
CA SER A 186 -65.69 -32.37 4.37
C SER A 186 -64.30 -33.00 4.50
N ALA A 187 -63.25 -32.20 4.23
CA ALA A 187 -61.85 -32.60 4.20
C ALA A 187 -61.23 -32.87 5.59
N GLU A 188 -62.00 -33.40 6.54
CA GLU A 188 -61.56 -33.67 7.90
C GLU A 188 -61.80 -35.14 8.27
N GLU A 189 -60.91 -36.02 7.81
CA GLU A 189 -60.68 -37.31 8.48
C GLU A 189 -59.32 -37.85 8.03
N GLY A 190 -58.28 -37.27 8.58
CA GLY A 190 -56.89 -37.59 8.25
C GLY A 190 -55.93 -37.32 9.39
N ALA A 191 -56.07 -38.02 10.51
CA ALA A 191 -54.97 -38.45 11.39
C ALA A 191 -55.51 -39.14 12.67
N ASP A 192 -55.37 -40.46 12.76
CA ASP A 192 -54.86 -41.15 13.97
C ASP A 192 -54.87 -42.69 13.77
N PRO A 193 -53.71 -43.37 13.80
CA PRO A 193 -53.65 -44.83 13.66
C PRO A 193 -53.98 -45.60 14.97
N ALA A 194 -54.53 -44.95 15.99
CA ALA A 194 -54.71 -45.53 17.34
C ALA A 194 -56.11 -46.13 17.63
N LYS A 195 -57.10 -46.01 16.74
CA LYS A 195 -58.45 -46.59 16.96
C LYS A 195 -58.77 -47.71 15.97
N LYS A 196 -58.09 -48.86 16.12
CA LYS A 196 -58.41 -50.08 15.34
C LYS A 196 -59.39 -51.05 16.02
N ASN A 197 -59.87 -50.76 17.22
CA ASN A 197 -60.75 -51.65 17.98
C ASN A 197 -62.08 -50.97 18.40
N ALA A 198 -62.78 -50.35 17.45
CA ALA A 198 -64.18 -50.00 17.67
C ALA A 198 -65.03 -50.67 16.58
N ALA A 199 -66.00 -51.48 17.01
CA ALA A 199 -66.95 -52.16 16.16
C ALA A 199 -67.64 -51.17 15.20
N PRO A 200 -68.01 -51.59 13.98
CA PRO A 200 -68.66 -50.70 13.04
C PRO A 200 -70.02 -50.27 13.61
N PRO A 201 -70.38 -48.97 13.59
CA PRO A 201 -71.71 -48.56 13.98
C PRO A 201 -72.69 -49.12 12.94
N GLN A 202 -73.55 -50.04 13.38
CA GLN A 202 -74.75 -50.45 12.65
C GLN A 202 -75.73 -49.26 12.63
N GLY A 203 -75.51 -48.35 11.68
CA GLY A 203 -76.39 -47.23 11.36
C GLY A 203 -77.05 -47.45 10.00
N LYS A 204 -78.37 -47.53 10.00
CA LYS A 204 -79.27 -47.82 8.87
C LYS A 204 -78.92 -47.06 7.58
N SER A 205 -78.99 -47.80 6.47
CA SER A 205 -78.80 -47.36 5.09
C SER A 205 -79.81 -46.29 4.66
N GLY A 206 -79.52 -45.02 4.95
CA GLY A 206 -80.00 -43.90 4.16
C GLY A 206 -79.15 -43.81 2.90
N THR A 207 -79.79 -43.84 1.74
CA THR A 207 -79.23 -43.85 0.38
C THR A 207 -78.06 -42.85 0.24
N GLN A 208 -76.84 -43.33 0.49
CA GLN A 208 -75.63 -42.56 0.28
C GLN A 208 -75.49 -42.29 -1.22
N ARG A 209 -75.54 -40.99 -1.53
CA ARG A 209 -75.64 -40.42 -2.87
C ARG A 209 -74.36 -40.73 -3.66
N ARG A 210 -74.51 -41.26 -4.88
CA ARG A 210 -73.42 -41.84 -5.68
C ARG A 210 -72.84 -40.80 -6.66
N MET A 211 -71.56 -40.51 -6.57
CA MET A 211 -70.87 -39.64 -7.55
C MET A 211 -70.60 -40.41 -8.85
N PRO A 212 -70.56 -39.74 -10.02
CA PRO A 212 -70.17 -40.38 -11.28
C PRO A 212 -68.80 -41.03 -11.13
N LYS A 213 -68.64 -42.24 -11.69
CA LYS A 213 -67.40 -43.00 -11.56
C LYS A 213 -66.16 -42.20 -12.00
N TRP A 214 -66.29 -41.41 -13.07
CA TRP A 214 -65.19 -40.59 -13.58
C TRP A 214 -64.78 -39.48 -12.60
N TYR A 215 -65.73 -38.88 -11.88
CA TYR A 215 -65.45 -37.87 -10.86
C TYR A 215 -64.78 -38.54 -9.67
N GLN A 216 -65.27 -39.70 -9.23
CA GLN A 216 -64.61 -40.47 -8.18
C GLN A 216 -63.19 -40.89 -8.57
N ASP A 217 -62.97 -41.27 -9.83
CA ASP A 217 -61.65 -41.60 -10.35
C ASP A 217 -60.76 -40.35 -10.42
N GLU A 218 -61.30 -39.18 -10.77
CA GLU A 218 -60.56 -37.90 -10.75
C GLU A 218 -60.28 -37.42 -9.33
N THR A 219 -61.25 -37.42 -8.40
CA THR A 219 -61.04 -37.09 -6.98
C THR A 219 -60.10 -38.08 -6.33
N LYS A 220 -60.12 -39.36 -6.74
CA LYS A 220 -59.14 -40.36 -6.29
C LYS A 220 -57.78 -40.12 -6.92
N ASP A 221 -57.72 -39.66 -8.16
CA ASP A 221 -56.46 -39.23 -8.78
C ASP A 221 -55.97 -37.90 -8.18
N LEU A 222 -56.82 -36.97 -7.73
CA LEU A 222 -56.46 -35.65 -7.18
C LEU A 222 -56.29 -35.62 -5.65
N HIS A 223 -56.98 -36.48 -4.90
CA HIS A 223 -57.00 -36.48 -3.43
C HIS A 223 -56.64 -37.82 -2.80
N SER A 224 -56.75 -38.95 -3.52
CA SER A 224 -55.93 -40.09 -3.09
C SER A 224 -54.50 -39.73 -3.43
N SER A 225 -53.58 -40.08 -2.55
CA SER A 225 -52.13 -39.84 -2.62
C SER A 225 -51.42 -40.42 -3.87
N LYS A 226 -52.16 -40.67 -4.97
CA LYS A 226 -51.74 -41.24 -6.25
C LYS A 226 -51.71 -40.21 -7.40
N GLY A 227 -52.13 -38.96 -7.19
CA GLY A 227 -51.98 -37.91 -8.21
C GLY A 227 -52.27 -36.48 -7.73
N GLY A 228 -52.93 -36.31 -6.57
CA GLY A 228 -52.59 -35.25 -5.64
C GLY A 228 -51.31 -35.67 -4.97
N ALA A 229 -50.31 -34.79 -5.00
CA ALA A 229 -49.07 -34.99 -4.30
C ALA A 229 -49.33 -35.61 -2.92
N PRO A 230 -48.70 -36.75 -2.55
CA PRO A 230 -48.46 -36.94 -1.12
C PRO A 230 -47.75 -35.66 -0.69
N ALA A 231 -48.36 -34.89 0.23
CA ALA A 231 -47.73 -33.72 0.83
C ALA A 231 -46.27 -34.12 1.04
N ALA A 232 -45.36 -33.53 0.25
CA ALA A 232 -43.96 -33.88 0.27
C ALA A 232 -43.59 -33.99 1.75
N THR A 233 -43.12 -35.16 2.19
CA THR A 233 -42.83 -35.49 3.59
C THR A 233 -42.47 -34.20 4.32
N ARG A 234 -43.36 -33.71 5.20
CA ARG A 234 -43.21 -32.39 5.86
C ARG A 234 -41.74 -32.25 6.29
N GLY A 235 -41.02 -31.28 5.71
CA GLY A 235 -39.61 -31.03 6.00
C GLY A 235 -38.57 -31.72 5.09
N ALA A 236 -38.96 -32.36 3.98
CA ALA A 236 -37.99 -32.94 3.03
C ALA A 236 -37.35 -31.86 2.14
N ASN A 237 -36.01 -31.84 2.11
CA ASN A 237 -35.23 -30.86 1.35
C ASN A 237 -35.53 -30.94 -0.16
N PRO A 238 -35.67 -29.79 -0.87
CA PRO A 238 -35.73 -29.78 -2.32
C PRO A 238 -34.45 -30.33 -2.95
N GLU A 239 -34.59 -31.30 -3.86
CA GLU A 239 -33.45 -32.00 -4.52
C GLU A 239 -32.50 -31.00 -5.21
N HIS A 240 -33.03 -29.94 -5.80
CA HIS A 240 -32.22 -28.94 -6.49
C HIS A 240 -31.40 -28.07 -5.53
N PHE A 241 -31.91 -27.77 -4.33
CA PHE A 241 -31.15 -27.06 -3.29
C PHE A 241 -30.03 -27.92 -2.73
N GLU A 242 -30.28 -29.21 -2.50
CA GLU A 242 -29.21 -30.12 -2.08
C GLU A 242 -28.11 -30.25 -3.14
N LEU A 243 -28.51 -30.41 -4.41
CA LEU A 243 -27.55 -30.47 -5.52
C LEU A 243 -26.73 -29.18 -5.64
N TYR A 244 -27.35 -28.01 -5.47
CA TYR A 244 -26.63 -26.73 -5.55
C TYR A 244 -25.69 -26.56 -4.36
N ARG A 245 -26.15 -26.88 -3.14
CA ARG A 245 -25.32 -26.80 -1.92
C ARG A 245 -24.09 -27.71 -2.01
N GLY A 246 -24.27 -28.94 -2.49
CA GLY A 246 -23.16 -29.87 -2.71
C GLY A 246 -22.15 -29.35 -3.74
N LEU A 247 -22.65 -28.67 -4.77
CA LEU A 247 -21.80 -28.04 -5.78
C LEU A 247 -21.08 -26.81 -5.21
N GLN A 248 -21.77 -25.99 -4.41
CA GLN A 248 -21.24 -24.78 -3.79
C GLN A 248 -20.07 -25.08 -2.83
N GLN A 249 -20.06 -26.26 -2.19
CA GLN A 249 -18.93 -26.73 -1.39
C GLN A 249 -17.59 -26.76 -2.17
N GLU A 250 -17.61 -26.92 -3.49
CA GLU A 250 -16.39 -26.93 -4.31
C GLU A 250 -15.69 -25.57 -4.39
N TRP A 251 -16.40 -24.46 -4.20
CA TRP A 251 -15.81 -23.11 -4.24
C TRP A 251 -16.01 -22.30 -2.96
N ALA A 252 -16.93 -22.66 -2.07
CA ALA A 252 -17.21 -21.93 -0.84
C ALA A 252 -15.95 -21.69 0.00
N VAL A 253 -15.05 -22.68 0.06
CA VAL A 253 -13.79 -22.56 0.80
C VAL A 253 -12.83 -21.58 0.12
N HIS A 254 -12.76 -21.56 -1.23
CA HIS A 254 -11.94 -20.58 -1.96
C HIS A 254 -12.47 -19.15 -1.76
N ASP A 255 -13.79 -18.98 -1.81
CA ASP A 255 -14.47 -17.70 -1.57
C ASP A 255 -14.17 -17.18 -0.15
N CYS A 256 -14.31 -18.04 0.86
CA CYS A 256 -14.02 -17.69 2.25
C CYS A 256 -12.56 -17.24 2.45
N TYR A 257 -11.58 -18.03 1.99
CA TYR A 257 -10.17 -17.66 2.16
C TYR A 257 -9.71 -16.52 1.24
N ALA A 258 -10.39 -16.27 0.12
CA ALA A 258 -10.18 -15.04 -0.63
C ALA A 258 -10.54 -13.81 0.23
N ARG A 259 -11.70 -13.80 0.89
CA ARG A 259 -12.08 -12.69 1.77
C ARG A 259 -11.10 -12.51 2.94
N ILE A 260 -10.69 -13.60 3.59
CA ILE A 260 -9.70 -13.55 4.69
C ILE A 260 -8.34 -13.06 4.15
N GLY A 261 -7.95 -13.49 2.96
CA GLY A 261 -6.74 -13.03 2.28
C GLY A 261 -6.72 -11.53 2.04
N ILE A 262 -7.86 -10.91 1.69
CA ILE A 262 -7.99 -9.44 1.58
C ILE A 262 -7.65 -8.77 2.89
N LEU A 263 -8.27 -9.21 3.99
CA LEU A 263 -8.02 -8.62 5.31
C LEU A 263 -6.54 -8.74 5.71
N TYR A 264 -5.95 -9.91 5.48
CA TYR A 264 -4.57 -10.18 5.88
C TYR A 264 -3.60 -9.35 5.04
N PHE A 265 -3.86 -9.23 3.74
CA PHE A 265 -3.15 -8.32 2.86
C PHE A 265 -3.22 -6.87 3.38
N PHE A 266 -4.43 -6.32 3.56
CA PHE A 266 -4.59 -4.92 3.98
C PHE A 266 -4.02 -4.64 5.36
N SER A 267 -4.14 -5.57 6.30
CA SER A 267 -3.55 -5.45 7.65
C SER A 267 -2.03 -5.23 7.59
N HIS A 268 -1.32 -6.00 6.76
CA HIS A 268 0.12 -5.84 6.59
C HIS A 268 0.47 -4.64 5.70
N TRP A 269 -0.31 -4.39 4.64
CA TRP A 269 -0.07 -3.30 3.70
C TRP A 269 -0.26 -1.92 4.34
N ILE A 270 -1.31 -1.72 5.14
CA ILE A 270 -1.55 -0.44 5.86
C ILE A 270 -0.42 -0.17 6.84
N THR A 271 0.03 -1.20 7.58
CA THR A 271 1.19 -1.07 8.48
C THR A 271 2.45 -0.68 7.70
N ALA A 272 2.73 -1.34 6.57
CA ALA A 272 3.89 -1.05 5.73
C ALA A 272 3.82 0.36 5.12
N ALA A 273 2.63 0.79 4.67
CA ALA A 273 2.38 2.12 4.13
C ALA A 273 2.58 3.20 5.19
N ALA A 274 2.08 2.99 6.41
CA ALA A 274 2.28 3.90 7.54
C ALA A 274 3.78 4.08 7.83
N ILE A 275 4.53 2.98 7.95
CA ILE A 275 5.98 3.01 8.18
C ILE A 275 6.72 3.68 7.03
N TYR A 276 6.33 3.41 5.78
CA TYR A 276 6.91 4.08 4.62
C TYR A 276 6.73 5.59 4.68
N THR A 277 5.50 6.04 4.98
CA THR A 277 5.19 7.48 5.11
C THR A 277 5.97 8.10 6.27
N GLN A 278 6.11 7.42 7.41
CA GLN A 278 6.95 7.88 8.52
C GLN A 278 8.39 8.11 8.07
N CYS A 279 9.00 7.11 7.43
CA CYS A 279 10.36 7.18 6.94
C CYS A 279 10.56 8.30 5.91
N HIS A 280 9.59 8.53 5.03
CA HIS A 280 9.62 9.65 4.08
C HIS A 280 9.51 11.01 4.79
N CYS A 281 8.58 11.16 5.73
CA CYS A 281 8.39 12.41 6.47
C CYS A 281 9.60 12.77 7.35
N PHE A 282 10.23 11.80 8.02
CA PHE A 282 11.45 12.04 8.82
C PHE A 282 12.70 12.19 7.96
N GLY A 283 12.90 11.29 7.00
CA GLY A 283 14.13 11.21 6.21
C GLY A 283 14.25 12.31 5.16
N GLU A 284 13.15 12.63 4.46
CA GLU A 284 13.17 13.54 3.31
C GLU A 284 12.56 14.90 3.63
N LEU A 285 11.37 14.93 4.24
CA LEU A 285 10.66 16.18 4.54
C LEU A 285 11.11 16.84 5.85
N ARG A 286 11.77 16.09 6.72
CA ARG A 286 12.16 16.49 8.10
C ARG A 286 10.98 17.10 8.88
N ALA A 287 9.78 16.58 8.67
CA ALA A 287 8.55 17.12 9.20
C ALA A 287 7.89 16.14 10.17
N ILE A 288 8.01 16.42 11.47
CA ILE A 288 7.51 15.55 12.54
C ILE A 288 5.97 15.49 12.58
N TRP A 289 5.29 16.62 12.45
CA TRP A 289 3.83 16.68 12.57
C TRP A 289 3.10 15.93 11.45
N PRO A 290 3.51 16.05 10.17
CA PRO A 290 2.99 15.19 9.10
C PRO A 290 3.22 13.70 9.34
N ALA A 291 4.36 13.30 9.93
CA ALA A 291 4.62 11.90 10.25
C ALA A 291 3.61 11.36 11.26
N TRP A 292 3.31 12.12 12.31
CA TRP A 292 2.31 11.74 13.33
C TRP A 292 0.89 11.72 12.79
N SER A 293 0.49 12.75 12.03
CA SER A 293 -0.87 12.84 11.49
C SER A 293 -1.15 11.72 10.48
N ALA A 294 -0.23 11.46 9.55
CA ALA A 294 -0.38 10.37 8.58
C ALA A 294 -0.42 9.00 9.26
N SER A 295 0.47 8.76 10.23
CA SER A 295 0.49 7.50 11.00
C SER A 295 -0.83 7.29 11.73
N THR A 296 -1.39 8.33 12.33
CA THR A 296 -2.66 8.25 13.07
C THR A 296 -3.81 7.86 12.15
N VAL A 297 -3.89 8.44 10.95
CA VAL A 297 -4.91 8.07 9.96
C VAL A 297 -4.82 6.59 9.58
N PHE A 298 -3.62 6.09 9.30
CA PHE A 298 -3.43 4.66 8.99
C PHE A 298 -3.76 3.75 10.18
N CYS A 299 -3.40 4.13 11.41
CA CYS A 299 -3.69 3.36 12.62
C CYS A 299 -5.20 3.24 12.86
N VAL A 300 -5.94 4.36 12.76
CA VAL A 300 -7.39 4.37 12.92
C VAL A 300 -8.06 3.57 11.81
N ALA A 301 -7.62 3.72 10.56
CA ALA A 301 -8.13 2.94 9.44
C ALA A 301 -7.92 1.43 9.64
N HIS A 302 -6.72 1.03 10.11
CA HIS A 302 -6.40 -0.36 10.41
C HIS A 302 -7.27 -0.89 11.56
N TRP A 303 -7.44 -0.12 12.64
CA TRP A 303 -8.28 -0.50 13.77
C TRP A 303 -9.76 -0.68 13.37
N CYS A 304 -10.32 0.28 12.63
CA CYS A 304 -11.68 0.19 12.10
C CYS A 304 -11.87 -1.04 11.20
N MET A 305 -10.90 -1.34 10.33
CA MET A 305 -10.94 -2.51 9.46
C MET A 305 -10.98 -3.82 10.27
N LEU A 306 -10.12 -3.97 11.28
CA LEU A 306 -10.12 -5.17 12.12
C LEU A 306 -11.43 -5.33 12.89
N LYS A 307 -12.03 -4.23 13.37
CA LYS A 307 -13.33 -4.26 14.08
C LYS A 307 -14.53 -4.53 13.18
N LEU A 308 -14.45 -4.19 11.89
CA LEU A 308 -15.51 -4.50 10.93
C LEU A 308 -15.46 -5.97 10.49
N ASP A 309 -14.27 -6.53 10.28
CA ASP A 309 -14.12 -7.85 9.66
C ASP A 309 -13.95 -9.01 10.67
N ILE A 310 -13.47 -8.76 11.91
CA ILE A 310 -13.27 -9.80 12.93
C ILE A 310 -14.37 -9.71 13.99
N GLN A 311 -15.10 -10.80 14.21
CA GLN A 311 -16.02 -10.95 15.34
C GLN A 311 -15.34 -11.63 16.53
N GLU A 312 -15.48 -11.05 17.71
CA GLU A 312 -15.03 -11.64 18.97
C GLU A 312 -16.05 -12.70 19.44
N GLU A 313 -15.76 -13.98 19.22
CA GLU A 313 -16.46 -15.08 19.91
C GLU A 313 -15.62 -15.60 21.09
N SER A 314 -16.23 -15.57 22.27
CA SER A 314 -15.65 -15.69 23.63
C SER A 314 -15.05 -17.06 24.02
N ASP A 315 -14.88 -18.02 23.11
CA ASP A 315 -14.77 -19.44 23.50
C ASP A 315 -13.40 -20.11 23.25
N SER A 316 -12.35 -19.38 22.84
CA SER A 316 -11.02 -19.99 22.59
C SER A 316 -10.01 -19.84 23.74
N LYS A 317 -9.11 -20.84 23.85
CA LYS A 317 -8.21 -21.07 24.99
C LYS A 317 -6.90 -20.28 24.86
N PHE A 318 -6.49 -19.67 25.98
CA PHE A 318 -5.18 -19.07 26.33
C PHE A 318 -4.65 -17.89 25.48
N LEU A 319 -4.52 -17.99 24.14
CA LEU A 319 -4.06 -16.87 23.30
C LEU A 319 -5.18 -15.86 22.97
N ALA A 320 -6.43 -16.28 23.11
CA ALA A 320 -7.63 -15.50 22.80
C ALA A 320 -7.98 -14.41 23.82
N GLN A 321 -7.39 -14.48 25.01
CA GLN A 321 -7.61 -13.48 26.07
C GLN A 321 -6.80 -12.20 25.86
N ILE A 322 -5.81 -12.23 24.97
CA ILE A 322 -5.02 -11.05 24.60
C ILE A 322 -5.66 -10.48 23.34
N PRO A 323 -6.41 -9.36 23.42
CA PRO A 323 -7.04 -8.75 22.26
C PRO A 323 -5.99 -8.01 21.42
N ILE A 324 -5.07 -8.77 20.83
CA ILE A 324 -3.96 -8.26 20.01
C ILE A 324 -4.48 -7.54 18.76
N GLU A 325 -5.71 -7.83 18.32
CA GLU A 325 -6.43 -7.09 17.28
C GLU A 325 -6.56 -5.61 17.64
N ASN A 326 -6.66 -5.28 18.94
CA ASN A 326 -6.74 -3.90 19.40
C ASN A 326 -5.38 -3.24 19.52
N ALA A 327 -4.29 -4.01 19.68
CA ALA A 327 -2.96 -3.48 19.91
C ALA A 327 -2.15 -3.31 18.61
N VAL A 328 -2.26 -4.27 17.67
CA VAL A 328 -1.48 -4.25 16.43
C VAL A 328 -1.68 -2.99 15.58
N PRO A 329 -2.88 -2.36 15.50
CA PRO A 329 -3.06 -1.15 14.70
C PRO A 329 -2.28 0.05 15.23
N PHE A 330 -1.87 0.04 16.50
CA PHE A 330 -1.15 1.15 17.13
C PHE A 330 0.37 0.98 17.09
N THR A 331 0.90 -0.11 16.53
CA THR A 331 2.35 -0.28 16.38
C THR A 331 3.00 0.85 15.57
N PRO A 332 2.40 1.42 14.50
CA PRO A 332 3.00 2.55 13.82
C PRO A 332 3.10 3.80 14.70
N ILE A 333 2.19 3.99 15.68
CA ILE A 333 2.32 5.10 16.66
C ILE A 333 3.51 4.88 17.60
N LEU A 334 3.74 3.64 18.05
CA LEU A 334 4.92 3.32 18.85
C LEU A 334 6.21 3.60 18.05
N LEU A 335 6.22 3.22 16.77
CA LEU A 335 7.37 3.42 15.88
C LEU A 335 7.59 4.90 15.53
N VAL A 336 6.55 5.70 15.31
CA VAL A 336 6.70 7.15 15.07
C VAL A 336 7.22 7.87 16.31
N ALA A 337 6.85 7.42 17.51
CA ALA A 337 7.42 7.93 18.76
C ALA A 337 8.90 7.56 18.91
N ALA A 338 9.26 6.31 18.62
CA ALA A 338 10.66 5.87 18.61
C ALA A 338 11.51 6.67 17.60
N MET A 339 10.99 6.87 16.38
CA MET A 339 11.65 7.72 15.37
C MET A 339 11.75 9.18 15.79
N SER A 340 10.72 9.72 16.45
CA SER A 340 10.76 11.09 16.98
C SER A 340 11.89 11.25 18.00
N LEU A 341 12.06 10.28 18.90
CA LEU A 341 13.16 10.25 19.86
C LEU A 341 14.50 10.14 19.15
N ASP A 342 14.64 9.18 18.24
CA ASP A 342 15.87 8.92 17.48
C ASP A 342 16.37 10.16 16.72
N TYR A 343 15.46 10.89 16.06
CA TYR A 343 15.80 12.12 15.32
C TYR A 343 15.91 13.38 16.20
N SER A 344 15.42 13.35 17.45
CA SER A 344 15.49 14.50 18.38
C SER A 344 16.79 14.55 19.20
N VAL A 345 17.49 13.42 19.36
CA VAL A 345 18.66 13.29 20.23
C VAL A 345 19.90 13.86 19.53
N LEU A 346 20.26 15.10 19.88
CA LEU A 346 21.47 15.78 19.39
C LEU A 346 22.78 15.20 19.98
N VAL A 347 22.72 14.64 21.20
CA VAL A 347 23.83 13.98 21.88
C VAL A 347 23.35 12.61 22.35
N PRO A 348 23.93 11.51 21.84
CA PRO A 348 23.49 10.16 22.19
C PRO A 348 23.67 9.91 23.69
N ASN A 349 22.56 9.62 24.36
CA ASN A 349 22.53 9.13 25.74
C ASN A 349 22.12 7.66 25.69
N ASP A 350 22.90 6.81 26.35
CA ASP A 350 22.66 5.36 26.42
C ASP A 350 21.23 5.02 26.89
N GLY A 351 20.66 5.83 27.78
CA GLY A 351 19.28 5.66 28.26
C GLY A 351 18.23 5.87 27.16
N TRP A 352 18.41 6.87 26.29
CA TRP A 352 17.49 7.12 25.18
C TRP A 352 17.59 6.04 24.11
N ILE A 353 18.82 5.58 23.82
CA ILE A 353 19.07 4.48 22.89
C ILE A 353 18.41 3.19 23.41
N ALA A 354 18.60 2.85 24.69
CA ALA A 354 17.96 1.70 25.31
C ALA A 354 16.43 1.77 25.22
N LEU A 355 15.84 2.94 25.48
CA LEU A 355 14.39 3.15 25.37
C LEU A 355 13.87 2.91 23.95
N ILE A 356 14.56 3.44 22.92
CA ILE A 356 14.19 3.23 21.51
C ILE A 356 14.20 1.74 21.16
N TYR A 357 15.23 0.99 21.59
CA TYR A 357 15.30 -0.45 21.38
C TYR A 357 14.19 -1.21 22.10
N VAL A 358 13.82 -0.81 23.32
CA VAL A 358 12.68 -1.41 24.05
C VAL A 358 11.38 -1.19 23.27
N ILE A 359 11.12 0.03 22.79
CA ILE A 359 9.92 0.32 21.98
C ILE A 359 9.91 -0.50 20.68
N ALA A 360 11.06 -0.61 20.01
CA ALA A 360 11.19 -1.42 18.81
C ALA A 360 10.89 -2.90 19.08
N TRP A 361 11.47 -3.49 20.14
CA TRP A 361 11.22 -4.88 20.51
C TRP A 361 9.76 -5.14 20.87
N VAL A 362 9.10 -4.21 21.57
CA VAL A 362 7.66 -4.28 21.81
C VAL A 362 6.88 -4.34 20.50
N ALA A 363 7.23 -3.50 19.50
CA ALA A 363 6.59 -3.56 18.19
C ALA A 363 6.82 -4.90 17.46
N TYR A 364 8.03 -5.46 17.49
CA TYR A 364 8.31 -6.80 16.94
C TYR A 364 7.49 -7.89 17.63
N ILE A 365 7.40 -7.87 18.96
CA ILE A 365 6.63 -8.85 19.73
C ILE A 365 5.13 -8.74 19.39
N ILE A 366 4.58 -7.53 19.31
CA ILE A 366 3.18 -7.31 18.92
C ILE A 366 2.90 -7.92 17.54
N HIS A 367 3.77 -7.67 16.55
CA HIS A 367 3.60 -8.23 15.21
C HIS A 367 3.80 -9.76 15.15
N PHE A 368 4.70 -10.31 15.94
CA PHE A 368 4.88 -11.76 16.05
C PHE A 368 3.66 -12.44 16.68
N VAL A 369 3.14 -11.90 17.79
CA VAL A 369 1.90 -12.38 18.42
C VAL A 369 0.72 -12.20 17.46
N TRP A 370 0.69 -11.12 16.69
CA TRP A 370 -0.31 -10.94 15.63
C TRP A 370 -0.22 -12.05 14.57
N ALA A 371 0.98 -12.41 14.10
CA ALA A 371 1.15 -13.51 13.15
C ALA A 371 0.65 -14.87 13.70
N LEU A 372 0.85 -15.13 15.00
CA LEU A 372 0.29 -16.31 15.67
C LEU A 372 -1.24 -16.23 15.77
N ARG A 373 -1.78 -15.05 16.09
CA ARG A 373 -3.23 -14.83 16.18
C ARG A 373 -3.93 -15.03 14.83
N LEU A 374 -3.31 -14.58 13.74
CA LEU A 374 -3.80 -14.83 12.38
C LEU A 374 -3.95 -16.34 12.09
N PHE A 375 -3.08 -17.19 12.62
CA PHE A 375 -3.26 -18.64 12.48
C PHE A 375 -4.53 -19.16 13.15
N GLU A 376 -4.82 -18.68 14.37
CA GLU A 376 -6.01 -19.06 15.12
C GLU A 376 -7.29 -18.54 14.44
N LEU A 377 -7.30 -17.27 14.03
CA LEU A 377 -8.45 -16.63 13.39
C LEU A 377 -8.83 -17.30 12.06
N ALA A 378 -7.85 -17.75 11.28
CA ALA A 378 -8.09 -18.42 10.00
C ALA A 378 -8.41 -19.92 10.13
N MET A 379 -8.28 -20.52 11.31
CA MET A 379 -8.48 -21.95 11.48
C MET A 379 -9.97 -22.33 11.27
N PRO A 380 -10.28 -23.26 10.36
CA PRO A 380 -11.65 -23.67 10.11
C PRO A 380 -12.14 -24.59 11.23
N HIS A 381 -13.37 -24.36 11.68
CA HIS A 381 -14.00 -25.16 12.74
C HIS A 381 -15.32 -25.75 12.23
N PRO A 382 -15.72 -26.94 12.72
CA PRO A 382 -17.09 -27.41 12.53
C PRO A 382 -18.05 -26.46 13.27
N GLN A 383 -19.16 -26.14 12.61
CA GLN A 383 -20.20 -25.28 13.15
C GLN A 383 -21.48 -26.11 13.35
N ALA A 384 -22.27 -25.79 14.38
CA ALA A 384 -23.62 -26.32 14.49
C ALA A 384 -24.50 -25.67 13.42
N ASP A 385 -25.49 -26.38 12.88
CA ASP A 385 -26.47 -25.79 11.96
C ASP A 385 -27.24 -24.69 12.72
N PRO A 386 -27.07 -23.39 12.37
CA PRO A 386 -27.85 -22.34 12.99
C PRO A 386 -29.31 -22.43 12.52
N PRO A 387 -30.29 -21.98 13.33
CA PRO A 387 -31.69 -21.98 12.93
C PRO A 387 -31.89 -21.11 11.69
N GLU A 388 -32.55 -21.67 10.67
CA GLU A 388 -32.90 -20.97 9.44
C GLU A 388 -33.97 -19.91 9.74
N VAL A 389 -33.59 -18.62 9.64
CA VAL A 389 -34.50 -17.49 9.80
C VAL A 389 -34.38 -16.59 8.58
N ALA A 390 -35.51 -16.33 7.92
CA ALA A 390 -35.55 -15.46 6.75
C ALA A 390 -34.90 -14.08 7.04
N GLY A 391 -34.03 -13.63 6.13
CA GLY A 391 -33.32 -12.36 6.26
C GLY A 391 -32.06 -12.40 7.13
N LYS A 392 -31.76 -13.51 7.81
CA LYS A 392 -30.47 -13.70 8.49
C LYS A 392 -29.51 -14.49 7.60
N PRO A 393 -28.19 -14.20 7.65
CA PRO A 393 -27.21 -15.02 6.98
C PRO A 393 -27.26 -16.44 7.56
N TRP A 394 -27.24 -17.43 6.68
CA TRP A 394 -27.29 -18.83 7.06
C TRP A 394 -26.24 -19.61 6.28
N THR A 395 -25.47 -20.41 7.00
CA THR A 395 -24.48 -21.33 6.45
C THR A 395 -24.73 -22.75 6.98
N PRO A 396 -24.53 -23.78 6.16
CA PRO A 396 -24.65 -25.16 6.62
C PRO A 396 -23.53 -25.49 7.61
N GLY A 397 -23.86 -26.13 8.73
CA GLY A 397 -22.90 -26.62 9.73
C GLY A 397 -21.96 -27.72 9.23
N GLU A 398 -22.30 -28.36 8.10
CA GLU A 398 -21.41 -29.28 7.38
C GLU A 398 -20.17 -28.57 6.82
N TRP A 399 -20.21 -27.24 6.66
CA TRP A 399 -19.12 -26.47 6.09
C TRP A 399 -18.12 -26.06 7.17
N TRP A 400 -16.85 -26.34 6.90
CA TRP A 400 -15.75 -26.00 7.79
C TRP A 400 -15.32 -24.57 7.52
N LEU A 401 -15.84 -23.63 8.32
CA LEU A 401 -15.60 -22.20 8.18
C LEU A 401 -14.89 -21.62 9.41
N PRO A 402 -14.01 -20.62 9.24
CA PRO A 402 -13.44 -19.88 10.36
C PRO A 402 -14.52 -19.05 11.08
N ARG A 403 -14.70 -19.27 12.39
CA ARG A 403 -15.79 -18.64 13.17
C ARG A 403 -15.64 -17.12 13.28
N ALA A 404 -14.42 -16.63 13.43
CA ALA A 404 -14.12 -15.19 13.52
C ALA A 404 -14.62 -14.38 12.32
N PHE A 405 -14.85 -15.03 11.17
CA PHE A 405 -15.28 -14.41 9.92
C PHE A 405 -16.69 -14.85 9.49
N ALA A 406 -17.45 -15.51 10.37
CA ALA A 406 -18.74 -16.11 10.00
C ALA A 406 -19.76 -15.09 9.46
N SER A 407 -19.78 -13.87 10.01
CA SER A 407 -20.71 -12.80 9.57
C SER A 407 -20.20 -11.99 8.37
N THR A 408 -18.90 -11.99 8.12
CA THR A 408 -18.24 -11.17 7.09
C THR A 408 -18.01 -11.93 5.80
N VAL A 409 -18.21 -13.24 5.83
CA VAL A 409 -18.27 -14.10 4.65
C VAL A 409 -19.65 -13.95 3.99
N TYR A 410 -19.71 -13.19 2.90
CA TYR A 410 -20.92 -12.98 2.09
C TYR A 410 -21.26 -14.21 1.25
N ILE A 411 -21.59 -15.34 1.89
CA ILE A 411 -22.05 -16.54 1.19
C ILE A 411 -23.55 -16.71 1.43
N VAL A 412 -24.29 -16.86 0.33
CA VAL A 412 -25.71 -17.21 0.36
C VAL A 412 -25.81 -18.69 0.01
N ALA A 413 -26.20 -19.51 0.99
CA ALA A 413 -26.45 -20.93 0.80
C ALA A 413 -27.97 -21.19 0.71
N PRO A 414 -28.42 -22.12 -0.16
CA PRO A 414 -29.83 -22.48 -0.22
C PRO A 414 -30.27 -23.23 1.05
N PRO A 415 -31.50 -23.00 1.54
CA PRO A 415 -31.99 -23.55 2.80
C PRO A 415 -32.03 -25.08 2.78
N LYS A 416 -31.87 -25.73 3.95
CA LYS A 416 -32.14 -27.17 4.09
C LYS A 416 -33.63 -27.41 3.95
N GLN A 417 -34.46 -26.69 4.68
CA GLN A 417 -35.89 -27.01 4.76
C GLN A 417 -36.76 -25.99 4.01
N LEU A 418 -37.87 -26.47 3.46
CA LEU A 418 -38.93 -25.60 2.97
C LEU A 418 -39.70 -25.04 4.17
N GLU A 419 -40.11 -23.76 4.08
CA GLU A 419 -41.01 -23.18 5.07
C GLU A 419 -42.33 -23.99 5.14
N PRO A 420 -42.94 -24.10 6.34
CA PRO A 420 -44.20 -24.80 6.51
C PRO A 420 -45.29 -24.26 5.57
N GLY A 421 -45.78 -25.10 4.65
CA GLY A 421 -46.81 -24.73 3.67
C GLY A 421 -46.29 -24.57 2.24
N ASN A 422 -44.97 -24.47 2.04
CA ASN A 422 -44.37 -24.46 0.71
C ASN A 422 -44.19 -25.89 0.18
N VAL A 423 -44.53 -26.11 -1.09
CA VAL A 423 -44.41 -27.41 -1.75
C VAL A 423 -43.62 -27.33 -3.05
N CYS A 424 -42.81 -28.36 -3.31
CA CYS A 424 -42.03 -28.47 -4.54
C CYS A 424 -42.79 -29.32 -5.58
N LEU A 425 -43.55 -28.68 -6.47
CA LEU A 425 -44.34 -29.32 -7.53
C LEU A 425 -43.53 -30.35 -8.34
N GLN A 426 -42.25 -30.09 -8.60
CA GLN A 426 -41.39 -31.06 -9.29
C GLN A 426 -41.17 -32.36 -8.52
N GLN A 427 -40.93 -32.27 -7.21
CA GLN A 427 -40.80 -33.46 -6.35
C GLN A 427 -42.14 -34.17 -6.21
N GLU A 428 -43.24 -33.42 -6.14
CA GLU A 428 -44.59 -33.97 -6.12
C GLU A 428 -44.92 -34.74 -7.41
N MET A 429 -44.59 -34.19 -8.58
CA MET A 429 -44.75 -34.87 -9.86
C MET A 429 -43.86 -36.11 -10.00
N LYS A 430 -42.67 -36.11 -9.37
CA LYS A 430 -41.79 -37.29 -9.29
C LYS A 430 -42.36 -38.33 -8.33
N ALA A 431 -42.89 -37.92 -7.17
CA ALA A 431 -43.50 -38.78 -6.18
C ALA A 431 -44.77 -39.46 -6.72
N ALA A 432 -45.57 -38.73 -7.50
CA ALA A 432 -46.74 -39.26 -8.18
C ALA A 432 -46.41 -40.37 -9.21
N LYS A 433 -45.15 -40.49 -9.65
CA LYS A 433 -44.68 -41.62 -10.49
C LYS A 433 -44.35 -42.87 -9.69
N GLY A 434 -44.10 -42.73 -8.39
CA GLY A 434 -43.80 -43.84 -7.48
C GLY A 434 -45.07 -44.58 -7.02
N GLY A 435 -44.94 -45.87 -6.69
CA GLY A 435 -46.01 -46.61 -6.03
C GLY A 435 -46.37 -46.02 -4.66
N LYS A 436 -47.49 -46.45 -4.06
CA LYS A 436 -47.85 -46.04 -2.68
C LYS A 436 -46.69 -46.32 -1.72
N GLY A 437 -46.18 -45.29 -1.04
CA GLY A 437 -45.04 -45.41 -0.12
C GLY A 437 -43.65 -45.31 -0.78
N ALA A 438 -43.57 -45.06 -2.08
CA ALA A 438 -42.30 -44.82 -2.75
C ALA A 438 -41.76 -43.43 -2.35
N THR A 439 -40.74 -43.42 -1.51
CA THR A 439 -39.89 -42.24 -1.31
C THR A 439 -39.22 -41.91 -2.63
N VAL A 440 -39.37 -40.67 -3.12
CA VAL A 440 -38.60 -40.21 -4.28
C VAL A 440 -37.12 -40.35 -3.92
N PRO A 441 -36.30 -41.06 -4.72
CA PRO A 441 -34.87 -41.10 -4.47
C PRO A 441 -34.36 -39.67 -4.57
N GLN A 442 -34.03 -39.07 -3.43
CA GLN A 442 -33.38 -37.77 -3.41
C GLN A 442 -31.99 -37.97 -3.99
N LYS A 443 -31.67 -37.25 -5.06
CA LYS A 443 -30.28 -37.11 -5.48
C LYS A 443 -29.58 -36.31 -4.41
N LYS A 444 -28.99 -37.01 -3.45
CA LYS A 444 -28.09 -36.40 -2.49
C LYS A 444 -26.95 -35.75 -3.25
N ALA A 445 -26.50 -34.62 -2.73
CA ALA A 445 -25.20 -34.07 -3.09
C ALA A 445 -24.15 -35.17 -3.03
N ARG A 446 -23.14 -35.09 -3.92
CA ARG A 446 -21.98 -35.97 -3.83
C ARG A 446 -21.37 -35.77 -2.42
N GLU A 447 -21.32 -36.84 -1.63
CA GLU A 447 -20.62 -36.84 -0.35
C GLU A 447 -19.11 -36.70 -0.62
N SER A 448 -18.64 -35.48 -0.81
CA SER A 448 -17.23 -35.13 -0.76
C SER A 448 -16.91 -34.65 0.64
N GLY A 449 -15.88 -35.20 1.28
CA GLY A 449 -15.35 -34.65 2.53
C GLY A 449 -14.98 -33.16 2.37
N PRO A 450 -14.83 -32.42 3.48
CA PRO A 450 -14.56 -30.98 3.42
C PRO A 450 -13.30 -30.72 2.58
N MET A 451 -13.45 -29.92 1.53
CA MET A 451 -12.36 -29.58 0.63
C MET A 451 -11.44 -28.54 1.29
N LEU A 452 -10.55 -29.01 2.16
CA LEU A 452 -9.63 -28.17 2.94
C LEU A 452 -8.34 -27.78 2.19
N TYR A 453 -8.27 -27.98 0.87
CA TYR A 453 -7.07 -27.62 0.09
C TYR A 453 -6.73 -26.13 0.15
N PRO A 454 -7.70 -25.19 0.00
CA PRO A 454 -7.40 -23.76 0.13
C PRO A 454 -6.89 -23.41 1.52
N TRP A 455 -7.46 -24.02 2.57
CA TRP A 455 -6.94 -23.89 3.93
C TRP A 455 -5.49 -24.36 4.04
N LYS A 456 -5.13 -25.52 3.47
CA LYS A 456 -3.74 -26.02 3.53
C LYS A 456 -2.75 -25.04 2.89
N LEU A 457 -3.11 -24.43 1.76
CA LEU A 457 -2.29 -23.42 1.09
C LEU A 457 -2.21 -22.13 1.93
N PHE A 458 -3.35 -21.65 2.43
CA PHE A 458 -3.42 -20.45 3.26
C PHE A 458 -2.65 -20.61 4.58
N ARG A 459 -2.76 -21.78 5.20
CA ARG A 459 -1.98 -22.21 6.37
C ARG A 459 -0.48 -22.17 6.07
N GLY A 460 -0.07 -22.64 4.89
CA GLY A 460 1.32 -22.53 4.42
C GLY A 460 1.80 -21.08 4.41
N ALA A 461 1.00 -20.16 3.86
CA ALA A 461 1.31 -18.73 3.86
C ALA A 461 1.44 -18.16 5.29
N ILE A 462 0.53 -18.49 6.20
CA ILE A 462 0.59 -18.02 7.59
C ILE A 462 1.84 -18.57 8.31
N LEU A 463 2.17 -19.85 8.13
CA LEU A 463 3.38 -20.44 8.73
C LEU A 463 4.66 -19.82 8.16
N THR A 464 4.68 -19.48 6.87
CA THR A 464 5.78 -18.73 6.27
C THR A 464 5.89 -17.34 6.90
N ASN A 465 4.78 -16.62 7.10
CA ASN A 465 4.78 -15.32 7.80
C ASN A 465 5.36 -15.43 9.22
N ILE A 466 4.91 -16.41 10.00
CA ILE A 466 5.45 -16.68 11.35
C ILE A 466 6.96 -16.95 11.28
N SER A 467 7.40 -17.75 10.31
CA SER A 467 8.82 -18.05 10.11
C SER A 467 9.64 -16.80 9.73
N LEU A 468 9.09 -15.90 8.91
CA LEU A 468 9.72 -14.62 8.56
C LEU A 468 9.87 -13.70 9.79
N TRP A 469 8.87 -13.66 10.68
CA TRP A 469 8.97 -12.92 11.94
C TRP A 469 10.05 -13.50 12.86
N ILE A 470 10.11 -14.83 13.00
CA ILE A 470 11.17 -15.49 13.78
C ILE A 470 12.54 -15.16 13.18
N PHE A 471 12.69 -15.26 11.86
CA PHE A 471 13.94 -14.96 11.15
C PHE A 471 14.39 -13.51 11.36
N ILE A 472 13.50 -12.53 11.19
CA ILE A 472 13.87 -11.11 11.37
C ILE A 472 14.19 -10.79 12.84
N MET A 473 13.51 -11.41 13.80
CA MET A 473 13.81 -11.25 15.22
C MET A 473 15.19 -11.82 15.57
N PHE A 474 15.56 -12.99 15.04
CA PHE A 474 16.92 -13.53 15.18
C PHE A 474 17.96 -12.62 14.53
N GLY A 475 17.69 -12.12 13.32
CA GLY A 475 18.53 -11.12 12.65
C GLY A 475 18.71 -9.85 13.49
N ARG A 476 17.65 -9.41 14.18
CA ARG A 476 17.70 -8.24 15.08
C ARG A 476 18.52 -8.48 16.34
N VAL A 477 18.41 -9.66 16.97
CA VAL A 477 19.29 -10.05 18.09
C VAL A 477 20.75 -10.05 17.62
N PHE A 478 21.01 -10.62 16.45
CA PHE A 478 22.35 -10.66 15.89
C PHE A 478 22.92 -9.26 15.64
N ASP A 479 22.15 -8.39 15.00
CA ASP A 479 22.51 -6.98 14.76
C ASP A 479 22.76 -6.21 16.07
N GLN A 480 22.02 -6.51 17.14
CA GLN A 480 22.20 -5.85 18.43
C GLN A 480 23.48 -6.30 19.15
N VAL A 481 23.90 -7.56 18.96
CA VAL A 481 25.14 -8.11 19.55
C VAL A 481 26.38 -7.67 18.78
N HIS A 482 26.33 -7.68 17.45
CA HIS A 482 27.50 -7.44 16.59
C HIS A 482 27.58 -6.00 16.04
N GLY A 483 26.54 -5.19 16.26
CA GLY A 483 26.37 -3.88 15.64
C GLY A 483 25.64 -3.97 14.30
N GLU A 484 24.80 -2.97 14.03
CA GLU A 484 23.91 -3.02 12.88
C GLU A 484 24.68 -3.00 11.53
N ARG A 485 24.19 -3.78 10.56
CA ARG A 485 24.68 -3.85 9.17
C ARG A 485 26.10 -4.39 8.97
N GLN A 486 26.71 -5.03 9.98
CA GLN A 486 28.05 -5.61 9.81
C GLN A 486 28.10 -6.78 8.82
N LEU A 487 27.01 -7.56 8.66
CA LEU A 487 26.92 -8.66 7.68
C LEU A 487 26.98 -8.21 6.21
N LEU A 488 26.64 -6.95 5.94
CA LEU A 488 26.59 -6.38 4.58
C LEU A 488 27.68 -5.32 4.34
N LYS A 489 28.55 -5.05 5.33
CA LYS A 489 29.71 -4.18 5.12
C LYS A 489 30.65 -4.84 4.11
N GLN A 490 30.72 -4.28 2.91
CA GLN A 490 31.88 -4.49 2.05
C GLN A 490 33.02 -3.65 2.60
N GLU A 491 33.93 -4.27 3.34
CA GLU A 491 35.23 -3.68 3.60
C GLU A 491 35.96 -3.44 2.26
N GLY A 492 36.52 -2.24 2.05
CA GLY A 492 37.43 -1.97 0.94
C GLY A 492 36.85 -1.40 -0.37
N ARG A 493 35.57 -0.97 -0.44
CA ARG A 493 35.09 -0.26 -1.65
C ARG A 493 35.60 1.20 -1.64
N VAL A 494 36.55 1.49 -2.54
CA VAL A 494 37.16 2.82 -2.75
C VAL A 494 36.07 3.88 -2.99
N MET A 495 36.04 4.91 -2.15
CA MET A 495 35.18 6.08 -2.34
C MET A 495 35.63 6.85 -3.59
N ARG A 496 34.88 6.75 -4.69
CA ARG A 496 35.02 7.68 -5.83
C ARG A 496 34.09 8.86 -5.62
N TRP A 497 34.66 10.02 -5.33
CA TRP A 497 34.00 11.33 -5.37
C TRP A 497 33.96 11.88 -6.82
N PRO A 498 33.04 12.82 -7.16
CA PRO A 498 31.65 13.03 -6.73
C PRO A 498 30.69 12.43 -7.77
N SER A 499 29.67 11.65 -7.45
CA SER A 499 28.34 12.25 -7.25
C SER A 499 27.26 11.29 -6.72
N HIS A 500 27.55 10.00 -6.51
CA HIS A 500 26.46 9.04 -6.27
C HIS A 500 26.69 7.94 -5.22
N MET A 501 27.74 7.96 -4.40
CA MET A 501 27.85 7.03 -3.27
C MET A 501 28.45 7.70 -2.05
N GLN A 502 27.60 7.97 -1.05
CA GLN A 502 28.02 8.20 0.33
C GLN A 502 27.81 6.92 1.16
N PRO A 503 28.60 6.71 2.22
CA PRO A 503 28.54 5.50 3.03
C PRO A 503 27.15 5.33 3.67
N TRP A 504 26.61 4.11 3.58
CA TRP A 504 25.32 3.70 4.13
C TRP A 504 25.37 3.53 5.66
N THR A 505 25.69 4.59 6.40
CA THR A 505 25.68 4.56 7.87
C THR A 505 24.36 5.09 8.42
N THR A 506 23.76 4.32 9.33
CA THR A 506 22.63 4.76 10.14
C THR A 506 23.10 5.64 11.30
N PRO A 507 22.21 6.47 11.89
CA PRO A 507 22.54 7.38 12.98
C PRO A 507 23.30 6.78 14.19
N TRP A 508 23.18 5.49 14.50
CA TRP A 508 23.89 4.83 15.63
C TRP A 508 25.08 3.96 15.21
N THR A 509 25.40 3.82 13.93
CA THR A 509 26.74 3.33 13.51
C THR A 509 27.81 4.43 13.56
N ARG A 510 27.44 5.59 14.11
CA ARG A 510 28.27 6.79 14.25
C ARG A 510 29.19 6.67 15.44
N ASN A 511 30.50 6.57 15.18
CA ASN A 511 31.52 6.78 16.21
C ASN A 511 31.67 8.28 16.51
N GLY A 512 30.62 8.89 17.06
CA GLY A 512 30.74 10.13 17.84
C GLY A 512 30.90 11.47 17.09
N THR A 513 30.72 11.55 15.77
CA THR A 513 30.79 12.86 15.07
C THR A 513 29.54 13.19 14.24
N ARG A 514 28.97 14.38 14.50
CA ARG A 514 27.75 14.95 13.90
C ARG A 514 27.86 15.24 12.39
N ASN A 515 29.05 15.16 11.78
CA ASN A 515 29.31 15.56 10.39
C ASN A 515 28.98 14.49 9.34
N GLU A 516 28.44 13.33 9.70
CA GLU A 516 28.02 12.30 8.74
C GLU A 516 26.61 12.54 8.16
N TRP A 517 26.01 13.70 8.40
CA TRP A 517 24.80 14.15 7.71
C TRP A 517 25.16 14.78 6.36
N ALA A 518 25.80 14.01 5.48
CA ALA A 518 25.98 14.45 4.11
C ALA A 518 24.80 13.91 3.27
N HIS A 519 24.22 14.79 2.46
CA HIS A 519 23.13 14.49 1.53
C HIS A 519 23.68 14.42 0.11
N THR A 520 23.07 13.58 -0.73
CA THR A 520 22.97 13.80 -2.18
C THR A 520 22.06 15.00 -2.43
N GLY A 521 22.65 16.19 -2.61
CA GLY A 521 22.00 17.34 -3.25
C GLY A 521 21.53 18.50 -2.36
N GLY A 522 21.84 18.51 -1.06
CA GLY A 522 21.44 19.62 -0.19
C GLY A 522 22.21 19.62 1.13
N SER A 523 23.43 20.12 1.12
CA SER A 523 24.12 20.51 2.35
C SER A 523 23.31 21.60 3.04
N ASP A 524 22.79 21.30 4.22
CA ASP A 524 22.12 22.25 5.09
C ASP A 524 23.16 23.29 5.55
N ARG A 525 23.30 24.37 4.77
CA ARG A 525 24.26 25.47 5.02
C ARG A 525 24.05 26.14 6.38
N ARG A 526 22.95 25.86 7.08
CA ARG A 526 22.62 26.43 8.40
C ARG A 526 23.14 25.62 9.59
N LEU A 527 23.66 24.40 9.37
CA LEU A 527 24.17 23.53 10.45
C LEU A 527 25.66 23.21 10.33
N MET A 528 26.36 23.83 9.39
CA MET A 528 27.83 23.89 9.37
C MET A 528 28.29 24.81 10.51
N ASP A 529 28.20 24.36 11.75
CA ASP A 529 28.72 25.12 12.89
C ASP A 529 29.74 24.33 13.71
N GLN A 530 30.96 24.87 13.66
CA GLN A 530 31.94 25.12 14.73
C GLN A 530 33.16 24.21 14.98
N PRO A 531 33.14 22.87 15.06
CA PRO A 531 34.29 22.18 15.66
C PRO A 531 35.52 22.07 14.73
N TYR A 532 35.36 22.24 13.41
CA TYR A 532 36.49 22.19 12.49
C TYR A 532 37.22 23.54 12.37
N PHE A 533 36.47 24.65 12.39
CA PHE A 533 37.05 25.99 12.37
C PHE A 533 37.72 26.34 13.69
N VAL A 534 37.15 26.02 14.86
CA VAL A 534 37.76 26.35 16.16
C VAL A 534 39.16 25.73 16.34
N ARG A 535 39.38 24.49 15.87
CA ARG A 535 40.69 23.82 15.98
C ARG A 535 41.73 24.35 15.00
N GLN A 536 41.28 24.93 13.89
CA GLN A 536 42.14 25.54 12.90
C GLN A 536 42.40 27.01 13.26
N ASP A 537 41.41 27.71 13.80
CA ASP A 537 41.50 29.06 14.36
C ASP A 537 42.33 29.11 15.64
N GLU A 538 42.34 28.08 16.49
CA GLU A 538 43.30 27.99 17.61
C GLU A 538 44.75 27.85 17.13
N LYS A 539 44.97 27.10 16.04
CA LYS A 539 46.31 26.95 15.45
C LYS A 539 46.71 28.20 14.67
N VAL A 540 45.78 28.83 13.97
CA VAL A 540 46.01 30.05 13.17
C VAL A 540 46.14 31.25 14.09
N SER A 541 45.37 31.37 15.17
CA SER A 541 45.54 32.41 16.21
C SER A 541 46.85 32.22 16.96
N ALA A 542 47.25 31.00 17.33
CA ALA A 542 48.56 30.76 17.94
C ALA A 542 49.72 31.10 16.98
N VAL A 543 49.56 30.90 15.67
CA VAL A 543 50.54 31.31 14.66
C VAL A 543 50.50 32.82 14.42
N ALA A 544 49.31 33.43 14.42
CA ALA A 544 49.09 34.86 14.22
C ALA A 544 49.56 35.69 15.42
N GLU A 545 49.35 35.24 16.66
CA GLU A 545 49.89 35.87 17.87
C GLU A 545 51.42 35.78 17.89
N ARG A 546 51.99 34.66 17.45
CA ARG A 546 53.46 34.51 17.29
C ARG A 546 54.02 35.40 16.18
N LEU A 547 53.27 35.60 15.09
CA LEU A 547 53.62 36.51 14.00
C LEU A 547 53.44 37.99 14.40
N ALA A 548 52.39 38.33 15.14
CA ALA A 548 52.15 39.68 15.64
C ALA A 548 53.21 40.09 16.65
N ALA A 549 53.64 39.19 17.54
CA ALA A 549 54.73 39.45 18.48
C ALA A 549 56.09 39.66 17.77
N SER A 550 56.35 38.89 16.70
CA SER A 550 57.59 39.02 15.92
C SER A 550 57.57 40.22 14.96
N LEU A 551 56.42 40.62 14.43
CA LEU A 551 56.24 41.84 13.64
C LEU A 551 56.21 43.10 14.51
N GLY A 552 55.68 43.03 15.73
CA GLY A 552 55.74 44.12 16.72
C GLY A 552 57.16 44.46 17.14
N ALA A 553 57.97 43.44 17.46
CA ALA A 553 59.39 43.62 17.74
C ALA A 553 60.18 44.14 16.51
N LEU A 554 59.72 43.84 15.30
CA LEU A 554 60.32 44.36 14.06
C LEU A 554 59.95 45.83 13.81
N ALA A 555 58.73 46.23 14.17
CA ALA A 555 58.26 47.61 14.08
C ALA A 555 59.00 48.50 15.09
N GLU A 556 59.17 48.04 16.34
CA GLU A 556 59.96 48.75 17.36
C GLU A 556 61.44 48.86 16.96
N ALA A 557 62.04 47.80 16.39
CA ALA A 557 63.42 47.82 15.89
C ALA A 557 63.62 48.73 14.66
N LEU A 558 62.56 49.04 13.92
CA LEU A 558 62.57 50.01 12.81
C LEU A 558 62.36 51.45 13.31
N GLU A 559 61.62 51.65 14.41
CA GLU A 559 61.43 52.96 15.05
C GLU A 559 62.65 53.40 15.87
N GLU A 560 63.37 52.48 16.52
CA GLU A 560 64.54 52.80 17.37
C GLU A 560 65.81 53.23 16.59
N ARG A 561 65.79 53.32 15.25
CA ARG A 561 66.99 53.59 14.44
C ARG A 561 66.99 54.87 13.59
N GLU A 562 66.18 55.86 13.93
CA GLU A 562 66.25 57.22 13.38
C GLU A 562 66.49 58.29 14.47
N GLU A 563 67.74 58.43 14.91
CA GLU A 563 68.29 59.74 15.29
C GLU A 563 69.31 60.19 14.22
N VAL A 564 68.87 60.48 12.99
CA VAL A 564 69.56 61.45 12.11
C VAL A 564 68.52 62.11 11.17
N SER A 565 68.64 63.42 11.07
CA SER A 565 67.82 64.41 10.37
C SER A 565 67.22 64.10 8.99
N SER A 566 65.97 64.57 8.86
CA SER A 566 65.36 65.30 7.73
C SER A 566 64.80 64.54 6.51
N HIS A 567 63.45 64.59 6.42
CA HIS A 567 62.58 64.64 5.24
C HIS A 567 62.47 63.39 4.35
N ALA A 568 61.65 62.43 4.78
CA ALA A 568 60.81 61.58 3.91
C ALA A 568 59.60 61.07 4.71
N PRO A 569 58.38 60.98 4.12
CA PRO A 569 57.18 60.60 4.86
C PRO A 569 57.22 59.12 5.28
N GLY A 570 56.72 58.87 6.50
CA GLY A 570 56.71 57.57 7.16
C GLY A 570 55.93 56.48 6.43
N PHE A 571 56.32 55.23 6.67
CA PHE A 571 55.61 54.04 6.24
C PHE A 571 54.26 53.92 6.96
N HIS A 572 53.21 54.56 6.45
CA HIS A 572 51.84 54.27 6.84
C HIS A 572 51.14 53.44 5.76
N GLY A 573 50.88 52.17 6.08
CA GLY A 573 50.05 51.25 5.29
C GLY A 573 50.70 50.77 3.99
N GLY A 574 51.35 49.60 4.02
CA GLY A 574 51.91 48.96 2.82
C GLY A 574 51.46 47.51 2.62
N VAL A 575 51.33 47.09 1.36
CA VAL A 575 51.06 45.71 0.94
C VAL A 575 52.38 44.93 1.06
N ALA A 576 52.37 43.76 1.70
CA ALA A 576 53.55 42.90 1.81
C ALA A 576 53.35 41.65 0.95
N THR A 577 54.35 41.32 0.13
CA THR A 577 54.38 40.07 -0.65
C THR A 577 55.53 39.18 -0.19
N PHE A 578 55.32 37.86 -0.25
CA PHE A 578 56.26 36.85 0.23
C PHE A 578 56.60 35.85 -0.87
N ALA A 579 57.89 35.61 -1.09
CA ALA A 579 58.38 34.53 -1.96
C ALA A 579 59.72 34.01 -1.43
N GLU A 580 59.81 32.69 -1.23
CA GLU A 580 61.03 31.89 -1.02
C GLU A 580 62.18 32.62 -0.29
N ASP A 581 61.90 33.09 0.94
CA ASP A 581 62.84 33.75 1.88
C ASP A 581 63.04 35.27 1.73
N LEU A 582 62.28 35.98 0.89
CA LEU A 582 62.29 37.45 0.84
C LEU A 582 60.92 38.06 1.18
N LEU A 583 60.91 38.97 2.16
CA LEU A 583 59.79 39.86 2.49
C LEU A 583 59.96 41.18 1.74
N ARG A 584 58.90 41.64 1.07
CA ARG A 584 58.94 42.89 0.32
C ARG A 584 57.75 43.79 0.70
N PRO A 585 57.90 44.72 1.66
CA PRO A 585 56.88 45.72 1.91
C PRO A 585 56.84 46.73 0.76
N LEU A 586 55.63 47.10 0.34
CA LEU A 586 55.35 48.04 -0.74
C LEU A 586 54.35 49.09 -0.27
N SER A 587 54.67 50.38 -0.40
CA SER A 587 53.75 51.47 -0.10
C SER A 587 52.74 51.69 -1.23
N HIS A 588 51.62 52.37 -0.93
CA HIS A 588 50.63 52.78 -1.93
C HIS A 588 51.21 53.63 -3.07
N GLU A 589 52.33 54.30 -2.84
CA GLU A 589 53.04 55.13 -3.82
C GLU A 589 54.09 54.36 -4.64
N GLY A 590 54.17 53.03 -4.48
CA GLY A 590 55.09 52.19 -5.25
C GLY A 590 56.54 52.18 -4.73
N HIS A 591 56.78 52.59 -3.48
CA HIS A 591 58.08 52.46 -2.83
C HIS A 591 58.16 51.14 -2.08
N GLY A 592 59.23 50.36 -2.27
CA GLY A 592 59.38 49.09 -1.59
C GLY A 592 60.81 48.79 -1.16
N ALA A 593 60.94 47.75 -0.33
CA ALA A 593 62.25 47.26 0.11
C ALA A 593 62.34 45.74 -0.08
N LEU A 594 63.53 45.24 -0.39
CA LEU A 594 63.84 43.81 -0.39
C LEU A 594 64.45 43.44 0.95
N ILE A 595 63.75 42.59 1.72
CA ILE A 595 64.22 42.11 3.02
C ILE A 595 64.45 40.61 2.91
N HIS A 596 65.66 40.15 3.21
CA HIS A 596 65.94 38.71 3.27
C HIS A 596 65.58 38.18 4.65
N LEU A 597 64.75 37.15 4.70
CA LEU A 597 64.38 36.43 5.91
C LEU A 597 65.31 35.22 6.08
N PRO A 598 65.91 35.00 7.26
CA PRO A 598 66.73 33.83 7.52
C PRO A 598 65.86 32.56 7.61
N LYS A 599 66.34 31.42 7.06
CA LYS A 599 65.64 30.12 7.08
C LYS A 599 65.49 29.48 8.47
N GLU A 600 66.27 29.93 9.46
CA GLU A 600 66.19 29.46 10.84
C GLU A 600 65.93 30.63 11.80
N VAL A 601 64.85 30.55 12.57
CA VAL A 601 64.42 31.58 13.51
C VAL A 601 65.21 31.44 14.81
N SER A 602 66.25 32.26 14.97
CA SER A 602 66.87 32.51 16.27
C SER A 602 66.33 33.82 16.86
N VAL A 603 66.23 33.88 18.19
CA VAL A 603 65.52 34.90 19.00
C VAL A 603 66.14 36.32 18.91
N LYS A 604 67.08 36.57 17.99
CA LYS A 604 67.59 37.90 17.64
C LYS A 604 67.56 38.06 16.12
N LEU A 605 66.45 38.58 15.60
CA LEU A 605 66.32 38.92 14.18
C LEU A 605 67.17 40.16 13.88
N SER A 606 68.33 40.01 13.21
CA SER A 606 68.96 41.12 12.51
C SER A 606 68.49 41.11 11.06
N THR A 607 67.40 41.79 10.75
CA THR A 607 66.91 41.95 9.36
C THR A 607 67.87 42.85 8.58
N LYS A 608 68.57 42.29 7.60
CA LYS A 608 69.34 43.08 6.62
C LYS A 608 68.43 43.47 5.47
N ILE A 609 68.14 44.76 5.32
CA ILE A 609 67.52 45.32 4.12
C ILE A 609 68.54 45.18 2.99
N HIS A 610 68.19 44.41 1.95
CA HIS A 610 69.10 44.10 0.85
C HIS A 610 69.17 45.26 -0.16
N SER A 611 68.02 45.84 -0.53
CA SER A 611 67.95 47.02 -1.41
C SER A 611 66.56 47.68 -1.31
N LYS A 612 66.50 49.01 -1.48
CA LYS A 612 65.24 49.77 -1.64
C LYS A 612 64.97 49.94 -3.13
N PHE A 613 63.70 49.93 -3.53
CA PHE A 613 63.30 50.10 -4.92
C PHE A 613 62.06 50.99 -5.08
N ILE A 614 61.89 51.58 -6.26
CA ILE A 614 60.71 52.36 -6.66
C ILE A 614 60.13 51.75 -7.94
N LEU A 615 58.81 51.54 -7.97
CA LEU A 615 58.09 51.07 -9.14
C LEU A 615 57.90 52.23 -10.14
N GLU A 616 58.53 52.13 -11.31
CA GLU A 616 58.44 53.14 -12.38
C GLU A 616 57.37 52.76 -13.39
N GLY A 617 56.58 53.73 -13.87
CA GLY A 617 55.49 53.48 -14.83
C GLY A 617 54.10 53.32 -14.20
N LEU A 618 54.00 53.31 -12.86
CA LEU A 618 52.72 53.27 -12.14
C LEU A 618 52.10 54.66 -11.90
N GLN A 619 52.87 55.76 -12.06
CA GLN A 619 52.39 57.10 -11.73
C GLN A 619 51.13 57.51 -12.53
N THR A 620 50.97 56.96 -13.74
CA THR A 620 49.80 57.20 -14.61
C THR A 620 48.70 56.15 -14.43
N LEU A 621 48.95 55.09 -13.66
CA LEU A 621 48.07 53.94 -13.46
C LEU A 621 47.37 53.94 -12.10
N GLY A 622 47.65 54.89 -11.21
CA GLY A 622 46.97 55.04 -9.92
C GLY A 622 47.73 54.41 -8.74
N SER A 623 47.13 54.46 -7.55
CA SER A 623 47.75 53.96 -6.32
C SER A 623 47.68 52.44 -6.22
N VAL A 624 48.68 51.83 -5.61
CA VAL A 624 48.75 50.36 -5.48
C VAL A 624 47.77 49.86 -4.43
N LEU A 625 46.87 48.95 -4.78
CA LEU A 625 45.92 48.33 -3.85
C LEU A 625 46.34 46.92 -3.42
N GLY A 626 47.04 46.20 -4.28
CA GLY A 626 47.54 44.86 -3.98
C GLY A 626 48.58 44.41 -5.00
N ALA A 627 49.35 43.41 -4.60
CA ALA A 627 50.39 42.83 -5.43
C ALA A 627 50.50 41.33 -5.18
N SER A 628 50.84 40.58 -6.23
CA SER A 628 51.06 39.14 -6.16
C SER A 628 52.35 38.79 -6.87
N TRP A 629 53.04 37.77 -6.35
CA TRP A 629 54.28 37.29 -6.97
C TRP A 629 53.97 36.28 -8.06
N THR A 630 54.67 36.39 -9.17
CA THR A 630 54.63 35.41 -10.26
C THR A 630 56.06 34.99 -10.61
N PRO A 631 56.27 33.85 -11.28
CA PRO A 631 57.58 33.45 -11.77
C PRO A 631 58.26 34.48 -12.70
N ARG A 632 57.50 35.40 -13.29
CA ARG A 632 58.01 36.44 -14.21
C ARG A 632 58.35 37.77 -13.52
N GLY A 633 57.90 37.96 -12.28
CA GLY A 633 58.09 39.20 -11.53
C GLY A 633 56.86 39.56 -10.69
N LEU A 634 56.75 40.85 -10.34
CA LEU A 634 55.67 41.38 -9.51
C LEU A 634 54.47 41.78 -10.37
N LEU A 635 53.28 41.29 -10.04
CA LEU A 635 52.04 41.78 -10.66
C LEU A 635 51.30 42.68 -9.67
N VAL A 636 50.93 43.87 -10.10
CA VAL A 636 50.38 44.94 -9.27
C VAL A 636 49.00 45.33 -9.78
N ALA A 637 48.03 45.44 -8.87
CA ALA A 637 46.70 45.96 -9.14
C ALA A 637 46.52 47.33 -8.48
N THR A 638 45.97 48.29 -9.23
CA THR A 638 45.79 49.67 -8.79
C THR A 638 44.33 50.04 -8.53
N ASP A 639 44.12 51.15 -7.85
CA ASP A 639 42.80 51.73 -7.55
C ASP A 639 41.98 52.12 -8.78
N SER A 640 42.66 52.42 -9.88
CA SER A 640 42.04 52.75 -11.17
C SER A 640 41.72 51.49 -12.01
N GLY A 641 41.89 50.30 -11.42
CA GLY A 641 41.61 49.01 -12.04
C GLY A 641 42.68 48.54 -13.02
N ALA A 642 43.84 49.21 -13.10
CA ALA A 642 44.92 48.79 -13.99
C ALA A 642 45.71 47.63 -13.36
N VAL A 643 46.14 46.68 -14.22
CA VAL A 643 47.01 45.57 -13.83
C VAL A 643 48.35 45.72 -14.55
N ALA A 644 49.41 45.91 -13.77
CA ALA A 644 50.76 46.13 -14.28
C ALA A 644 51.71 45.01 -13.84
N GLU A 645 52.63 44.63 -14.73
CA GLU A 645 53.68 43.64 -14.47
C GLU A 645 55.03 44.33 -14.42
N CYS A 646 55.75 44.12 -13.33
CA CYS A 646 57.12 44.56 -13.13
C CYS A 646 58.02 43.32 -13.24
N GLY A 647 58.57 43.11 -14.44
CA GLY A 647 59.34 41.90 -14.75
C GLY A 647 60.66 41.82 -13.98
N GLY A 648 61.08 40.61 -13.63
CA GLY A 648 62.41 40.35 -13.07
C GLY A 648 62.63 40.83 -11.63
N LEU A 649 63.77 41.46 -11.37
CA LEU A 649 64.18 42.04 -10.09
C LEU A 649 64.49 43.54 -10.31
N PRO A 650 64.44 44.38 -9.26
CA PRO A 650 64.77 45.79 -9.40
C PRO A 650 66.23 45.97 -9.79
N ASP A 651 66.48 46.86 -10.76
CA ASP A 651 67.82 47.23 -11.21
C ASP A 651 68.13 48.66 -10.75
N GLN A 652 69.26 48.86 -10.07
CA GLN A 652 69.67 50.16 -9.49
C GLN A 652 68.59 50.86 -8.64
N GLY A 653 67.75 50.09 -7.93
CA GLY A 653 66.67 50.63 -7.09
C GLY A 653 65.46 51.15 -7.87
N ARG A 654 65.35 50.84 -9.16
CA ARG A 654 64.17 51.11 -9.99
C ARG A 654 63.62 49.79 -10.53
N TRP A 655 62.30 49.69 -10.60
CA TRP A 655 61.63 48.52 -11.13
C TRP A 655 60.62 48.96 -12.18
N PRO A 656 60.92 48.79 -13.48
CA PRO A 656 60.02 49.20 -14.53
C PRO A 656 58.78 48.29 -14.54
N CYS A 657 57.60 48.90 -14.53
CA CYS A 657 56.31 48.24 -14.59
C CYS A 657 55.55 48.71 -15.84
N GLN A 658 54.90 47.77 -16.53
CA GLN A 658 54.05 48.08 -17.68
C GLN A 658 52.67 47.48 -17.49
N GLN A 659 51.62 48.17 -17.94
CA GLN A 659 50.26 47.61 -17.96
C GLN A 659 50.20 46.40 -18.91
N VAL A 660 49.67 45.28 -18.42
CA VAL A 660 49.66 44.00 -19.16
C VAL A 660 48.26 43.43 -19.44
N ALA A 661 47.21 44.02 -18.88
CA ALA A 661 45.82 43.67 -19.13
C ALA A 661 44.95 44.93 -19.21
N ASP A 662 43.78 44.80 -19.82
CA ASP A 662 42.76 45.85 -19.82
C ASP A 662 42.27 46.10 -18.39
N ARG A 663 41.74 47.30 -18.16
CA ARG A 663 41.28 47.72 -16.83
C ARG A 663 40.16 46.81 -16.35
N LEU A 664 40.18 46.48 -15.06
CA LEU A 664 39.15 45.71 -14.40
C LEU A 664 37.78 46.40 -14.57
N PRO A 665 36.68 45.66 -14.81
CA PRO A 665 35.37 46.21 -15.17
C PRO A 665 34.60 46.75 -13.96
N PHE A 666 35.29 47.50 -13.09
CA PHE A 666 34.76 48.06 -11.85
C PHE A 666 35.16 49.53 -11.76
N GLY A 667 34.38 50.31 -10.99
CA GLY A 667 34.67 51.72 -10.74
C GLY A 667 35.84 51.91 -9.76
N ARG A 668 35.61 52.68 -8.68
CA ARG A 668 36.60 52.82 -7.61
C ARG A 668 36.69 51.54 -6.79
N LEU A 669 37.88 50.95 -6.74
CA LEU A 669 38.17 49.73 -5.99
C LEU A 669 38.64 50.07 -4.56
N SER A 670 38.19 49.28 -3.58
CA SER A 670 38.67 49.35 -2.19
C SER A 670 39.87 48.43 -1.97
N ALA A 671 39.87 47.28 -2.64
CA ALA A 671 40.92 46.27 -2.58
C ALA A 671 40.98 45.50 -3.90
N ALA A 672 42.18 45.21 -4.38
CA ALA A 672 42.37 44.47 -5.62
C ALA A 672 43.67 43.69 -5.60
N ALA A 673 43.66 42.47 -6.15
CA ALA A 673 44.86 41.72 -6.47
C ALA A 673 44.69 41.03 -7.83
N ALA A 674 45.80 40.80 -8.52
CA ALA A 674 45.81 40.04 -9.76
C ALA A 674 46.96 39.03 -9.74
N VAL A 675 46.83 37.97 -10.53
CA VAL A 675 47.86 36.96 -10.76
C VAL A 675 47.79 36.44 -12.19
N ARG A 676 48.93 36.02 -12.72
CA ARG A 676 49.00 35.31 -14.01
C ARG A 676 48.99 33.81 -13.74
N LEU A 677 48.01 33.10 -14.29
CA LEU A 677 47.89 31.65 -14.16
C LEU A 677 48.95 30.94 -15.02
N PRO A 678 49.32 29.68 -14.71
CA PRO A 678 50.29 28.91 -15.50
C PRO A 678 49.93 28.78 -17.00
N GLY A 679 48.63 28.84 -17.35
CA GLY A 679 48.13 28.84 -18.74
C GLY A 679 48.22 30.20 -19.45
N GLY A 680 48.75 31.23 -18.78
CA GLY A 680 48.96 32.58 -19.30
C GLY A 680 47.75 33.51 -19.24
N SER A 681 46.56 32.99 -18.90
CA SER A 681 45.40 33.79 -18.51
C SER A 681 45.65 34.57 -17.21
N PHE A 682 44.82 35.59 -16.97
CA PHE A 682 44.88 36.38 -15.73
C PHE A 682 43.70 36.03 -14.83
N ARG A 683 43.93 36.13 -13.52
CA ARG A 683 42.88 36.08 -12.52
C ARG A 683 43.02 37.29 -11.61
N ALA A 684 41.89 37.91 -11.27
CA ALA A 684 41.85 39.04 -10.36
C ALA A 684 40.80 38.83 -9.28
N ALA A 685 41.05 39.34 -8.08
CA ALA A 685 40.10 39.41 -6.99
C ALA A 685 39.91 40.87 -6.65
N VAL A 686 38.67 41.35 -6.70
CA VAL A 686 38.35 42.76 -6.54
C VAL A 686 37.22 42.94 -5.54
N SER A 687 37.28 44.03 -4.78
CA SER A 687 36.17 44.53 -3.96
C SER A 687 35.94 45.98 -4.33
N ALA A 688 34.68 46.33 -4.61
CA ALA A 688 34.30 47.70 -4.92
C ALA A 688 34.18 48.53 -3.64
N GLN A 689 34.34 49.84 -3.77
CA GLN A 689 34.20 50.75 -2.63
C GLN A 689 32.76 50.73 -2.08
N GLY A 690 32.61 50.26 -0.83
CA GLY A 690 31.32 50.19 -0.14
C GLY A 690 30.58 48.85 -0.26
N GLU A 691 31.19 47.85 -0.92
CA GLU A 691 30.66 46.49 -1.02
C GLU A 691 31.49 45.52 -0.17
N ASP A 692 30.84 44.59 0.51
CA ASP A 692 31.48 43.56 1.34
C ASP A 692 31.71 42.24 0.56
N GLU A 693 31.63 42.31 -0.76
CA GLU A 693 31.76 41.18 -1.69
C GLU A 693 33.10 41.24 -2.42
N VAL A 694 33.75 40.08 -2.54
CA VAL A 694 34.94 39.87 -3.38
C VAL A 694 34.51 39.14 -4.63
N VAL A 695 34.65 39.81 -5.76
CA VAL A 695 34.40 39.21 -7.07
C VAL A 695 35.72 38.69 -7.62
N VAL A 696 35.74 37.42 -7.99
CA VAL A 696 36.88 36.78 -8.68
C VAL A 696 36.59 36.82 -10.18
N LEU A 697 37.53 37.37 -10.93
CA LEU A 697 37.46 37.54 -12.38
C LEU A 697 38.57 36.72 -13.04
N GLU A 698 38.30 36.24 -14.24
CA GLU A 698 39.30 35.66 -15.12
C GLU A 698 39.33 36.44 -16.45
N ALA A 699 40.52 36.61 -17.01
CA ALA A 699 40.69 37.12 -18.35
C ALA A 699 41.50 36.15 -19.20
N ASP A 700 41.27 36.20 -20.50
CA ASP A 700 41.98 35.42 -21.50
C ASP A 700 43.50 35.71 -21.49
N PHE A 701 44.27 34.93 -22.28
CA PHE A 701 45.72 35.09 -22.38
C PHE A 701 46.16 36.52 -22.76
N HIS A 702 45.30 37.26 -23.46
CA HIS A 702 45.55 38.63 -23.88
C HIS A 702 45.07 39.69 -22.88
N GLY A 703 44.38 39.30 -21.81
CA GLY A 703 43.88 40.21 -20.78
C GLY A 703 42.85 41.21 -21.31
N LYS A 704 42.12 40.90 -22.39
CA LYS A 704 41.25 41.86 -23.10
C LYS A 704 39.81 41.88 -22.61
N SER A 705 39.36 40.81 -21.97
CA SER A 705 37.99 40.68 -21.49
C SER A 705 38.00 39.96 -20.16
N TRP A 706 37.48 40.63 -19.13
CA TRP A 706 37.31 40.08 -17.78
C TRP A 706 35.91 39.47 -17.65
N THR A 707 35.84 38.20 -17.28
CA THR A 707 34.60 37.48 -16.97
C THR A 707 34.56 37.08 -15.50
N PRO A 708 33.38 37.15 -14.85
CA PRO A 708 33.24 36.71 -13.47
C PRO A 708 33.38 35.19 -13.38
N ALA A 709 34.29 34.73 -12.51
CA ALA A 709 34.57 33.33 -12.25
C ALA A 709 33.99 32.87 -10.89
N GLY A 710 33.67 33.78 -9.98
CA GLY A 710 33.03 33.48 -8.70
C GLY A 710 32.89 34.71 -7.80
N GLU A 711 32.18 34.55 -6.70
CA GLU A 711 31.94 35.62 -5.72
C GLU A 711 32.01 35.06 -4.30
N VAL A 712 32.64 35.81 -3.39
CA VAL A 712 32.78 35.45 -1.97
C VAL A 712 32.42 36.64 -1.10
N ARG A 713 31.55 36.43 -0.10
CA ARG A 713 31.24 37.46 0.91
C ARG A 713 32.30 37.49 2.00
N LEU A 714 32.81 38.68 2.28
CA LEU A 714 33.67 38.92 3.44
C LEU A 714 32.85 38.86 4.72
N PRO A 715 33.38 38.30 5.82
CA PRO A 715 32.73 38.40 7.12
C PRO A 715 32.57 39.87 7.48
N HIS A 716 31.37 40.28 7.89
CA HIS A 716 30.91 41.65 8.15
C HIS A 716 31.87 42.49 9.01
N GLU A 717 32.84 43.14 8.37
CA GLU A 717 33.57 44.27 8.92
C GLU A 717 33.81 45.29 7.80
N LYS A 718 33.37 46.53 8.01
CA LYS A 718 33.57 47.67 7.09
C LYS A 718 35.04 48.14 7.09
N MET A 719 36.00 47.21 7.03
CA MET A 719 37.42 47.50 7.10
C MET A 719 38.08 47.38 5.72
N SER A 720 39.16 48.13 5.52
CA SER A 720 39.99 48.02 4.32
C SER A 720 40.71 46.67 4.31
N HIS A 721 40.28 45.76 3.46
CA HIS A 721 40.98 44.50 3.23
C HIS A 721 42.12 44.68 2.23
N ARG A 722 43.16 43.85 2.33
CA ARG A 722 44.22 43.77 1.32
C ARG A 722 44.27 42.36 0.76
N PHE A 723 44.34 42.26 -0.56
CA PHE A 723 44.33 40.99 -1.27
C PHE A 723 45.71 40.64 -1.82
N SER A 724 46.04 39.35 -1.83
CA SER A 724 47.20 38.81 -2.53
C SER A 724 46.91 37.38 -2.96
N PHE A 725 47.42 36.97 -4.12
CA PHE A 725 47.35 35.59 -4.58
C PHE A 725 48.64 34.84 -4.23
N ASP A 726 48.51 33.52 -4.10
CA ASP A 726 49.66 32.63 -4.21
C ASP A 726 50.23 32.61 -5.64
N ALA A 727 51.44 32.06 -5.81
CA ALA A 727 52.14 32.07 -7.09
C ALA A 727 51.43 31.26 -8.20
N GLN A 728 50.54 30.33 -7.82
CA GLN A 728 49.77 29.50 -8.76
C GLN A 728 48.38 30.10 -9.07
N GLY A 729 47.92 31.05 -8.26
CA GLY A 729 46.63 31.70 -8.36
C GLY A 729 45.45 30.88 -7.85
N ASP A 730 45.72 29.78 -7.15
CA ASP A 730 44.72 28.87 -6.59
C ASP A 730 44.25 29.29 -5.19
N GLU A 731 45.02 30.12 -4.51
CA GLU A 731 44.73 30.59 -3.15
C GLU A 731 44.70 32.12 -3.10
N LEU A 732 43.61 32.67 -2.57
CA LEU A 732 43.43 34.10 -2.30
C LEU A 732 43.62 34.36 -0.80
N LEU A 733 44.54 35.25 -0.47
CA LEU A 733 44.77 35.75 0.88
C LEU A 733 44.13 37.13 1.02
N ALA A 734 43.29 37.30 2.03
CA ALA A 734 42.72 38.58 2.43
C ALA A 734 43.13 38.94 3.85
N SER A 735 43.97 39.95 4.00
CA SER A 735 44.40 40.45 5.31
C SER A 735 43.63 41.70 5.72
N SER A 736 43.19 41.76 6.97
CA SER A 736 42.70 42.95 7.67
C SER A 736 43.61 43.27 8.86
N HIS A 737 43.32 44.36 9.58
CA HIS A 737 44.04 44.71 10.82
C HIS A 737 43.90 43.66 11.94
N HIS A 738 42.88 42.81 11.88
CA HIS A 738 42.56 41.85 12.94
C HIS A 738 42.88 40.39 12.59
N GLY A 739 43.24 40.11 11.33
CA GLY A 739 43.59 38.74 10.91
C GLY A 739 43.77 38.58 9.41
N ALA A 740 44.10 37.36 8.99
CA ALA A 740 44.22 37.00 7.58
C ALA A 740 43.33 35.79 7.27
N LEU A 741 42.52 35.92 6.22
CA LEU A 741 41.69 34.87 5.66
C LEU A 741 42.38 34.27 4.44
N LYS A 742 42.24 32.96 4.27
CA LYS A 742 42.78 32.21 3.14
C LYS A 742 41.66 31.42 2.47
N TRP A 743 41.40 31.67 1.21
CA TRP A 743 40.44 30.92 0.40
C TRP A 743 41.15 30.11 -0.68
N ARG A 744 40.71 28.87 -0.86
CA ARG A 744 41.05 28.06 -2.03
C ARG A 744 39.99 28.28 -3.10
N LEU A 745 40.41 28.79 -4.25
CA LEU A 745 39.51 29.14 -5.34
C LEU A 745 39.07 27.94 -6.18
N GLY A 746 39.71 26.78 -5.99
CA GLY A 746 39.26 25.51 -6.58
C GLY A 746 37.87 25.06 -6.10
N ASP A 747 37.42 25.57 -4.95
CA ASP A 747 36.11 25.26 -4.36
C ASP A 747 34.99 26.23 -4.82
N LEU A 748 35.32 27.25 -5.63
CA LEU A 748 34.37 28.27 -6.12
C LEU A 748 33.76 27.96 -7.50
N LYS A 749 34.13 26.84 -8.13
CA LYS A 749 33.61 26.40 -9.43
C LYS A 749 32.38 25.51 -9.33
#